data_AF-A0A7Z7QMF1-F1
#
_entry.id   AF-A0A7Z7QMF1-F1
#
_cell.length_a   1.000
_cell.length_b   1.000
_cell.length_c   1.000
_cell.angle_alpha   90.00
_cell.angle_beta   90.00
_cell.angle_gamma   90.00
#
_symmetry.space_group_name_H-M   'P 1'
#
loop_
_entity.id
_entity.type
_entity.pdbx_description
1 polymer ?
#
loop_
_entity_poly.entity_id
_entity_poly.type
_entity_poly.pdbx_seq_one_letter_code
_entity_poly.pdbx_strand_id
1 'polypeptide(L)'
;MDRLVNNTLSAWILIEMLHPGELEDIKSYLNKDLFLLNEQQKAVHDFESFYPIWEDERFQLNQLSSSKGEIQFQLYRHCFKFGEIEQYIRSIFNDEEIYNPDNRNCYGYTFMIDNEGYVLMDTLHVPMLMSALKYLKNDKNILIEETYQDHFEKFKHKCEEIIGNNKLTKEKLHKLDQLYSKYFALFETNYQGFFKQAIGIKYVTPNEQSNELNSFYISDMEFAKKDPNKTLTRYIHGVNDKDKKVIDENKEYIERYLKPDFYPDGRWPSLVEHRLSLMQQVAVNQITHDQMKISSVNGPPGTGKTTLLKDIFAHNIVERAKTFAELNKPSQAFKFQKIHETDQFPTAFLNDVHTHYKMVVASSNNGVVENISKDLPKISEVIRRDISSNFPEYEEAYQNVAKELNIFSEIAEKLIGEKAWGLFSGVFGRKANIDSVMTQVLTSCESKTLNKILIDAYNSVDINKEWKDAKQSFQKTLSKVKVLKKEINQGIKNFADFRKSEEQFIKYQQELVELNDENKNNNIDSLKQRKKNLENQITNVDTQINDLKEYIQLTKNKNSFKDKLKQFLGSNSSGAKDIDYEQRHADLLRKKIQFNDDKIRIDTEITMAVNEINERERRINRIEQNLMQLRKNQQGYLNFIKEHPDVVVPDIEFWRSGNEAYNMRQEKVLWTSDELQFERGLLFLKAIVLHKLILIGNAKSIQSGLYDFQRRYEYLDAAPEKVENAWNVIHLVFPVISTTFASFRSMYQTMPKDFIDYLYIDEAGQAIPQAAVGAIQRAQHFVAVGDPVQIEPVVTIDRNLIDSVRKAFNVPERLVSIESSVQTLSDGANIYGYWKGEEGEKQWIGVPLWVHRRCLNPMFTISNKIAYEQKMVLPEYIKSNELEGKVGRVSWIDVKGKANPKQFVKEQGIVVVEELKKDWVKAMKSGKQEPNVFIITPFSRVKSEIITFAKKELKPLVNQNINVKKWLHESIGTVHTFQGKEADKVYFVTGTDDTQNTAIQWSCQKPNLINVAVTRAKKEFIVVGDKKRISQFRYYQAIDKEINI
;
A
#
# COMPACT_ATOMS: atom_id res chain seq x y z
N MET A 1 -10.53 21.52 21.23
CA MET A 1 -9.63 20.76 20.34
C MET A 1 -8.77 19.84 21.19
N ASP A 2 -8.49 18.62 20.74
CA ASP A 2 -7.61 17.68 21.46
C ASP A 2 -6.21 18.29 21.66
N ARG A 3 -5.67 18.21 22.90
CA ARG A 3 -4.39 18.81 23.26
C ARG A 3 -3.22 18.23 22.46
N LEU A 4 -3.24 16.93 22.17
CA LEU A 4 -2.16 16.31 21.41
C LEU A 4 -2.14 16.83 19.96
N VAL A 5 -3.31 16.83 19.30
CA VAL A 5 -3.45 17.34 17.92
C VAL A 5 -2.99 18.78 17.81
N ASN A 6 -3.45 19.64 18.72
CA ASN A 6 -3.08 21.05 18.72
C ASN A 6 -1.58 21.27 18.93
N ASN A 7 -0.97 20.53 19.87
CA ASN A 7 0.46 20.62 20.16
C ASN A 7 1.31 20.11 19.00
N THR A 8 0.92 18.99 18.37
CA THR A 8 1.62 18.42 17.21
C THR A 8 1.56 19.35 16.01
N LEU A 9 0.39 19.87 15.67
CA LEU A 9 0.26 20.84 14.57
C LEU A 9 1.08 22.11 14.85
N SER A 10 1.08 22.60 16.09
CA SER A 10 1.88 23.78 16.46
C SER A 10 3.39 23.50 16.39
N ALA A 11 3.84 22.32 16.80
CA ALA A 11 5.23 21.92 16.69
C ALA A 11 5.67 21.80 15.22
N TRP A 12 4.87 21.17 14.37
CA TRP A 12 5.15 21.08 12.93
C TRP A 12 5.14 22.44 12.24
N ILE A 13 4.18 23.31 12.57
CA ILE A 13 4.16 24.70 12.09
C ILE A 13 5.47 25.40 12.46
N LEU A 14 5.92 25.29 13.72
CA LEU A 14 7.17 25.90 14.13
C LEU A 14 8.37 25.32 13.37
N ILE A 15 8.46 24.00 13.20
CA ILE A 15 9.55 23.37 12.44
C ILE A 15 9.59 23.92 11.00
N GLU A 16 8.45 24.02 10.33
CA GLU A 16 8.36 24.59 8.99
C GLU A 16 8.78 26.07 8.94
N MET A 17 8.50 26.84 10.01
CA MET A 17 8.91 28.24 10.15
C MET A 17 10.41 28.41 10.41
N LEU A 18 11.07 27.40 10.97
CA LEU A 18 12.49 27.47 11.29
C LEU A 18 13.40 27.37 10.05
N HIS A 19 12.84 27.07 8.87
CA HIS A 19 13.59 27.10 7.62
C HIS A 19 14.00 28.54 7.25
N PRO A 20 15.31 28.81 7.06
CA PRO A 20 15.79 30.12 6.68
C PRO A 20 15.63 30.37 5.18
N GLY A 21 15.62 31.65 4.78
CA GLY A 21 15.89 32.01 3.39
C GLY A 21 17.38 31.88 3.11
N GLU A 22 17.76 31.12 2.09
CA GLU A 22 19.17 30.85 1.74
C GLU A 22 19.66 31.75 0.61
N LEU A 23 20.91 32.23 0.72
CA LEU A 23 21.60 32.89 -0.39
C LEU A 23 21.99 31.84 -1.43
N GLU A 24 21.96 32.24 -2.69
CA GLU A 24 22.60 31.48 -3.77
C GLU A 24 24.08 31.18 -3.45
N ASP A 25 24.58 30.06 -3.99
CA ASP A 25 25.96 29.64 -3.74
C ASP A 25 26.93 30.72 -4.24
N ILE A 26 27.66 31.33 -3.30
CA ILE A 26 28.65 32.38 -3.55
C ILE A 26 29.80 31.88 -4.45
N LYS A 27 29.97 30.56 -4.58
CA LYS A 27 30.96 29.93 -5.46
C LYS A 27 30.43 29.63 -6.86
N SER A 28 29.14 29.84 -7.12
CA SER A 28 28.55 29.58 -8.43
C SER A 28 28.92 30.66 -9.45
N TYR A 29 28.98 30.26 -10.72
CA TYR A 29 29.35 31.11 -11.84
C TYR A 29 28.30 30.99 -12.94
N LEU A 30 28.00 32.11 -13.58
CA LEU A 30 27.14 32.19 -14.75
C LEU A 30 27.94 31.86 -16.01
N ASN A 31 27.27 31.32 -17.03
CA ASN A 31 27.94 30.98 -18.28
C ASN A 31 28.37 32.27 -19.00
N LYS A 32 29.64 32.33 -19.42
CA LYS A 32 30.21 33.45 -20.16
C LYS A 32 29.44 33.77 -21.46
N ASP A 33 28.83 32.76 -22.07
CA ASP A 33 28.06 32.89 -23.32
C ASP A 33 26.77 33.72 -23.14
N LEU A 34 26.42 34.11 -21.91
CA LEU A 34 25.29 35.01 -21.65
C LEU A 34 25.67 36.47 -21.90
N PHE A 35 26.90 36.85 -21.58
CA PHE A 35 27.32 38.24 -21.44
C PHE A 35 27.97 38.79 -22.70
N LEU A 36 27.87 40.11 -22.89
CA LEU A 36 28.43 40.86 -24.01
C LEU A 36 29.97 40.74 -24.07
N LEU A 37 30.63 40.81 -22.92
CA LEU A 37 32.10 40.71 -22.81
C LEU A 37 32.62 39.27 -22.90
N ASN A 38 31.73 38.27 -22.97
CA ASN A 38 32.07 36.84 -23.01
C ASN A 38 33.01 36.40 -21.86
N GLU A 39 32.84 37.02 -20.69
CA GLU A 39 33.57 36.72 -19.47
C GLU A 39 32.69 35.93 -18.51
N GLN A 40 33.31 35.00 -17.78
CA GLN A 40 32.61 34.20 -16.78
C GLN A 40 32.44 35.02 -15.50
N GLN A 41 31.19 35.31 -15.13
CA GLN A 41 30.87 36.10 -13.94
C GLN A 41 30.48 35.20 -12.77
N LYS A 42 30.78 35.61 -11.54
CA LYS A 42 30.20 34.97 -10.36
C LYS A 42 28.70 35.24 -10.34
N ALA A 43 27.91 34.32 -9.78
CA ALA A 43 26.48 34.53 -9.67
C ALA A 43 26.12 35.46 -8.50
N VAL A 44 26.95 35.51 -7.45
CA VAL A 44 26.70 36.31 -6.25
C VAL A 44 27.89 37.22 -5.93
N HIS A 45 27.59 38.47 -5.66
CA HIS A 45 28.54 39.54 -5.41
C HIS A 45 28.25 40.26 -4.08
N ASP A 46 29.27 40.89 -3.51
CA ASP A 46 29.12 41.82 -2.40
C ASP A 46 28.34 43.05 -2.86
N PHE A 47 27.33 43.47 -2.08
CA PHE A 47 26.48 44.59 -2.44
C PHE A 47 27.25 45.91 -2.50
N GLU A 48 28.08 46.22 -1.50
CA GLU A 48 28.74 47.54 -1.40
C GLU A 48 29.75 47.76 -2.53
N SER A 49 30.41 46.68 -2.97
CA SER A 49 31.42 46.73 -4.03
C SER A 49 30.84 46.84 -5.44
N PHE A 50 29.58 46.44 -5.66
CA PHE A 50 28.99 46.32 -6.99
C PHE A 50 27.73 47.17 -7.21
N TYR A 51 27.24 47.93 -6.22
CA TYR A 51 26.08 48.80 -6.42
C TYR A 51 26.45 50.11 -7.15
N PRO A 52 25.72 50.53 -8.20
CA PRO A 52 24.59 49.86 -8.86
C PRO A 52 25.04 48.83 -9.91
N ILE A 53 24.70 47.56 -9.71
CA ILE A 53 25.24 46.46 -10.53
C ILE A 53 24.68 46.44 -11.96
N TRP A 54 23.47 46.98 -12.15
CA TRP A 54 22.77 47.03 -13.43
C TRP A 54 23.35 48.07 -14.40
N GLU A 55 24.25 48.94 -13.92
CA GLU A 55 24.96 49.92 -14.77
C GLU A 55 26.31 49.39 -15.26
N ASP A 56 26.73 48.22 -14.80
CA ASP A 56 28.05 47.65 -15.09
C ASP A 56 28.04 46.81 -16.38
N GLU A 57 28.90 47.20 -17.33
CA GLU A 57 29.00 46.58 -18.66
C GLU A 57 29.30 45.07 -18.61
N ARG A 58 29.93 44.59 -17.54
CA ARG A 58 30.26 43.16 -17.37
C ARG A 58 29.03 42.26 -17.32
N PHE A 59 27.88 42.80 -16.91
CA PHE A 59 26.65 42.05 -16.75
C PHE A 59 25.61 42.32 -17.85
N GLN A 60 25.98 43.05 -18.90
CA GLN A 60 25.10 43.23 -20.06
C GLN A 60 25.02 41.96 -20.90
N LEU A 61 23.82 41.59 -21.34
CA LEU A 61 23.60 40.41 -22.19
C LEU A 61 24.09 40.65 -23.62
N ASN A 62 24.54 39.59 -24.29
CA ASN A 62 24.70 39.64 -25.75
C ASN A 62 23.34 39.61 -26.47
N GLN A 63 23.32 39.97 -27.76
CA GLN A 63 22.09 40.05 -28.56
C GLN A 63 21.28 38.75 -28.58
N LEU A 64 21.95 37.59 -28.65
CA LEU A 64 21.30 36.28 -28.73
C LEU A 64 20.57 35.94 -27.43
N SER A 65 21.21 36.14 -26.28
CA SER A 65 20.61 35.91 -24.96
C SER A 65 19.54 36.95 -24.65
N SER A 66 19.76 38.22 -25.00
CA SER A 66 18.76 39.28 -24.79
C SER A 66 17.47 39.06 -25.58
N SER A 67 17.50 38.31 -26.68
CA SER A 67 16.29 37.92 -27.43
C SER A 67 15.49 36.78 -26.81
N LYS A 68 16.10 36.03 -25.87
CA LYS A 68 15.52 34.82 -25.26
C LYS A 68 15.14 35.01 -23.79
N GLY A 69 15.65 36.05 -23.14
CA GLY A 69 15.43 36.34 -21.74
C GLY A 69 16.11 37.64 -21.31
N GLU A 70 16.05 37.93 -20.02
CA GLU A 70 16.59 39.15 -19.42
C GLU A 70 17.42 38.83 -18.18
N ILE A 71 18.29 39.76 -17.78
CA ILE A 71 18.98 39.68 -16.49
C ILE A 71 18.18 40.46 -15.45
N GLN A 72 18.00 39.84 -14.31
CA GLN A 72 17.48 40.46 -13.10
C GLN A 72 18.47 40.28 -11.96
N PHE A 73 18.48 41.22 -11.02
CA PHE A 73 19.39 41.25 -9.89
C PHE A 73 18.63 41.01 -8.59
N GLN A 74 19.00 39.97 -7.85
CA GLN A 74 18.41 39.66 -6.56
C GLN A 74 19.19 40.33 -5.43
N LEU A 75 18.58 41.27 -4.71
CA LEU A 75 19.22 41.86 -3.54
C LEU A 75 18.89 41.04 -2.30
N TYR A 76 19.93 40.59 -1.60
CA TYR A 76 19.84 39.92 -0.30
C TYR A 76 20.26 40.90 0.79
N ARG A 77 19.38 41.12 1.77
CA ARG A 77 19.55 42.10 2.83
C ARG A 77 19.64 41.40 4.19
N HIS A 78 20.39 42.01 5.11
CA HIS A 78 20.67 41.47 6.45
C HIS A 78 21.09 40.01 6.42
N CYS A 79 22.17 39.72 5.68
CA CYS A 79 22.66 38.35 5.55
C CYS A 79 23.33 37.88 6.85
N PHE A 80 23.20 36.60 7.17
CA PHE A 80 23.77 35.97 8.38
C PHE A 80 24.14 34.50 8.16
N LYS A 81 24.84 33.90 9.13
CA LYS A 81 25.09 32.45 9.18
C LYS A 81 23.99 31.74 9.95
N PHE A 82 23.42 30.68 9.39
CA PHE A 82 22.32 29.97 10.06
C PHE A 82 22.71 29.42 11.43
N GLY A 83 23.95 28.94 11.60
CA GLY A 83 24.45 28.44 12.88
C GLY A 83 24.40 29.45 14.04
N GLU A 84 24.48 30.76 13.77
CA GLU A 84 24.33 31.79 14.81
C GLU A 84 22.86 31.96 15.24
N ILE A 85 21.92 31.82 14.29
CA ILE A 85 20.50 31.80 14.60
C ILE A 85 20.12 30.51 15.33
N GLU A 86 20.68 29.36 14.96
CA GLU A 86 20.45 28.12 15.70
C GLU A 86 20.85 28.23 17.17
N GLN A 87 22.01 28.84 17.46
CA GLN A 87 22.42 29.12 18.85
C GLN A 87 21.42 30.01 19.58
N TYR A 88 20.93 31.06 18.91
CA TYR A 88 19.90 31.93 19.48
C TYR A 88 18.59 31.17 19.75
N ILE A 89 18.11 30.35 18.81
CA ILE A 89 16.89 29.56 18.98
C ILE A 89 17.06 28.56 20.13
N ARG A 90 18.20 27.89 20.24
CA ARG A 90 18.50 26.96 21.34
C ARG A 90 18.45 27.64 22.70
N SER A 91 18.94 28.88 22.79
CA SER A 91 18.84 29.67 24.04
C SER A 91 17.38 29.93 24.46
N ILE A 92 16.44 30.00 23.51
CA ILE A 92 14.99 30.15 23.81
C ILE A 92 14.40 28.84 24.37
N PHE A 93 14.99 27.69 24.04
CA PHE A 93 14.54 26.36 24.46
C PHE A 93 15.37 25.76 25.61
N ASN A 94 16.37 26.47 26.13
CA ASN A 94 17.28 26.01 27.21
C ASN A 94 18.05 24.71 26.85
N ASP A 95 18.65 24.66 25.66
CA ASP A 95 19.46 23.53 25.17
C ASP A 95 20.97 23.85 25.23
N GLU A 96 21.76 23.04 25.94
CA GLU A 96 23.19 23.26 26.25
C GLU A 96 24.16 22.26 25.55
N GLU A 97 23.68 21.41 24.63
CA GLU A 97 24.53 20.39 23.99
C GLU A 97 25.55 20.94 22.95
N ILE A 98 26.69 20.26 22.82
CA ILE A 98 27.75 20.58 21.84
C ILE A 98 27.26 20.28 20.42
N TYR A 99 27.36 21.27 19.53
CA TYR A 99 26.81 21.23 18.17
C TYR A 99 27.80 21.77 17.12
N ASN A 100 27.71 21.24 15.90
CA ASN A 100 28.47 21.73 14.74
C ASN A 100 27.66 22.79 13.98
N PRO A 101 28.07 24.07 13.98
CA PRO A 101 27.32 25.15 13.35
C PRO A 101 27.09 24.95 11.85
N ASP A 102 25.83 25.13 11.46
CA ASP A 102 25.39 25.17 10.08
C ASP A 102 25.96 26.43 9.42
N ASN A 103 26.74 26.20 8.37
CA ASN A 103 27.48 27.24 7.67
C ASN A 103 26.73 27.83 6.49
N ARG A 104 25.44 27.48 6.29
CA ARG A 104 24.58 28.09 5.27
C ARG A 104 24.55 29.61 5.42
N ASN A 105 24.60 30.29 4.27
CA ASN A 105 24.46 31.73 4.19
C ASN A 105 22.97 32.03 4.00
N CYS A 106 22.41 32.86 4.88
CA CYS A 106 20.98 33.16 4.90
C CYS A 106 20.75 34.66 4.85
N TYR A 107 19.52 35.08 4.51
CA TYR A 107 19.13 36.49 4.40
C TYR A 107 17.93 36.82 5.27
N GLY A 108 17.80 38.09 5.66
CA GLY A 108 16.64 38.59 6.39
C GLY A 108 15.47 39.00 5.50
N TYR A 109 15.74 39.63 4.36
CA TYR A 109 14.74 39.83 3.30
C TYR A 109 15.41 39.98 1.92
N THR A 110 14.63 39.79 0.86
CA THR A 110 15.12 39.86 -0.53
C THR A 110 14.05 40.40 -1.49
N PHE A 111 14.50 40.93 -2.62
CA PHE A 111 13.66 41.30 -3.75
C PHE A 111 14.52 41.38 -5.03
N MET A 112 13.89 41.26 -6.18
CA MET A 112 14.50 41.37 -7.50
C MET A 112 14.45 42.81 -8.02
N ILE A 113 15.41 43.15 -8.86
CA ILE A 113 15.52 44.39 -9.61
C ILE A 113 15.71 44.04 -11.08
N ASP A 114 15.07 44.79 -11.97
CA ASP A 114 15.28 44.66 -13.41
C ASP A 114 16.66 45.21 -13.87
N ASN A 115 16.91 45.13 -15.17
CA ASN A 115 18.13 45.64 -15.80
C ASN A 115 18.21 47.18 -15.86
N GLU A 116 17.16 47.90 -15.46
CA GLU A 116 17.13 49.36 -15.43
C GLU A 116 17.24 49.94 -14.01
N GLY A 117 17.16 49.10 -12.98
CA GLY A 117 17.26 49.49 -11.58
C GLY A 117 15.91 49.69 -10.88
N TYR A 118 14.79 49.24 -11.45
CA TYR A 118 13.47 49.24 -10.80
C TYR A 118 13.25 47.96 -10.00
N VAL A 119 12.67 48.12 -8.81
CA VAL A 119 12.34 46.99 -7.94
C VAL A 119 11.10 46.28 -8.45
N LEU A 120 11.20 44.96 -8.60
CA LEU A 120 10.07 44.10 -8.91
C LEU A 120 9.35 43.74 -7.61
N MET A 121 8.41 44.57 -7.17
CA MET A 121 7.80 44.45 -5.83
C MET A 121 7.12 43.11 -5.54
N ASP A 122 6.61 42.43 -6.56
CA ASP A 122 6.00 41.10 -6.41
C ASP A 122 7.00 40.00 -6.05
N THR A 123 8.30 40.31 -6.12
CA THR A 123 9.38 39.39 -5.73
C THR A 123 9.90 39.65 -4.30
N LEU A 124 9.33 40.62 -3.59
CA LEU A 124 9.67 40.88 -2.20
C LEU A 124 9.40 39.63 -1.36
N HIS A 125 10.36 39.26 -0.51
CA HIS A 125 10.22 38.13 0.39
C HIS A 125 10.98 38.33 1.69
N VAL A 126 10.36 37.88 2.78
CA VAL A 126 10.93 37.83 4.12
C VAL A 126 10.76 36.41 4.64
N PRO A 127 11.82 35.66 5.01
CA PRO A 127 11.63 34.33 5.57
C PRO A 127 10.78 34.39 6.84
N MET A 128 9.79 33.50 6.95
CA MET A 128 8.86 33.46 8.08
C MET A 128 9.59 33.30 9.42
N LEU A 129 10.76 32.64 9.42
CA LEU A 129 11.72 32.59 10.52
C LEU A 129 11.95 33.96 11.17
N MET A 130 12.11 35.03 10.37
CA MET A 130 12.45 36.36 10.89
C MET A 130 11.27 37.00 11.63
N SER A 131 10.03 36.66 11.26
CA SER A 131 8.83 37.01 12.04
C SER A 131 8.75 36.16 13.30
N ALA A 132 8.92 34.84 13.18
CA ALA A 132 8.88 33.93 14.31
C ALA A 132 9.88 34.34 15.40
N LEU A 133 11.14 34.62 15.05
CA LEU A 133 12.18 35.05 15.99
C LEU A 133 11.85 36.35 16.74
N LYS A 134 11.10 37.26 16.11
CA LYS A 134 10.69 38.53 16.72
C LYS A 134 9.74 38.31 17.90
N TYR A 135 8.87 37.30 17.81
CA TYR A 135 7.77 37.09 18.73
C TYR A 135 7.87 35.84 19.61
N LEU A 136 8.65 34.82 19.21
CA LEU A 136 8.86 33.57 19.95
C LEU A 136 9.37 33.77 21.38
N LYS A 137 10.03 34.91 21.65
CA LYS A 137 10.51 35.26 23.00
C LYS A 137 9.37 35.55 23.98
N ASN A 138 8.22 36.00 23.47
CA ASN A 138 7.11 36.50 24.28
C ASN A 138 5.92 35.53 24.35
N ASP A 139 5.64 34.78 23.27
CA ASP A 139 4.59 33.74 23.27
C ASP A 139 4.94 32.63 22.26
N LYS A 140 4.94 31.38 22.75
CA LYS A 140 5.27 30.17 21.98
C LYS A 140 4.07 29.62 21.18
N ASN A 141 2.87 30.15 21.38
CA ASN A 141 1.61 29.68 20.77
C ASN A 141 1.00 30.65 19.75
N ILE A 142 1.71 31.71 19.36
CA ILE A 142 1.22 32.75 18.43
C ILE A 142 0.74 32.12 17.11
N LEU A 143 -0.34 32.67 16.55
CA LEU A 143 -0.77 32.44 15.15
C LEU A 143 0.22 33.16 14.22
N ILE A 144 1.37 32.53 14.00
CA ILE A 144 2.52 33.18 13.38
C ILE A 144 2.29 33.41 11.88
N GLU A 145 1.52 32.60 11.14
CA GLU A 145 1.21 32.92 9.73
C GLU A 145 0.33 34.16 9.66
N GLU A 146 -0.79 34.24 10.40
CA GLU A 146 -1.64 35.44 10.42
C GLU A 146 -0.84 36.70 10.83
N THR A 147 0.04 36.56 11.82
CA THR A 147 0.94 37.63 12.26
C THR A 147 1.99 37.98 11.21
N TYR A 148 2.58 36.99 10.55
CA TYR A 148 3.55 37.16 9.48
C TYR A 148 2.90 37.79 8.25
N GLN A 149 1.77 37.29 7.76
CA GLN A 149 1.00 37.87 6.66
C GLN A 149 0.62 39.32 6.98
N ASP A 150 0.05 39.60 8.15
CA ASP A 150 -0.30 40.98 8.54
C ASP A 150 0.93 41.91 8.53
N HIS A 151 2.03 41.47 9.13
CA HIS A 151 3.29 42.24 9.13
C HIS A 151 3.91 42.36 7.74
N PHE A 152 3.88 41.31 6.94
CA PHE A 152 4.44 41.27 5.59
C PHE A 152 3.62 42.13 4.64
N GLU A 153 2.29 42.10 4.70
CA GLU A 153 1.42 42.99 3.92
C GLU A 153 1.63 44.46 4.32
N LYS A 154 1.67 44.75 5.63
CA LYS A 154 1.99 46.10 6.14
C LYS A 154 3.40 46.56 5.76
N PHE A 155 4.35 45.63 5.68
CA PHE A 155 5.71 45.89 5.23
C PHE A 155 5.73 46.14 3.71
N LYS A 156 5.12 45.27 2.91
CA LYS A 156 5.03 45.37 1.44
C LYS A 156 4.39 46.69 1.01
N HIS A 157 3.22 47.03 1.55
CA HIS A 157 2.53 48.28 1.23
C HIS A 157 3.40 49.52 1.52
N LYS A 158 4.11 49.54 2.66
CA LYS A 158 5.03 50.64 2.99
C LYS A 158 6.31 50.62 2.15
N CYS A 159 6.78 49.45 1.72
CA CYS A 159 7.88 49.34 0.75
C CYS A 159 7.46 49.94 -0.61
N GLU A 160 6.26 49.66 -1.08
CA GLU A 160 5.70 50.25 -2.31
C GLU A 160 5.62 51.77 -2.22
N GLU A 161 5.19 52.33 -1.09
CA GLU A 161 5.20 53.78 -0.82
C GLU A 161 6.62 54.37 -0.86
N ILE A 162 7.62 53.70 -0.27
CA ILE A 162 9.01 54.16 -0.21
C ILE A 162 9.67 54.11 -1.61
N ILE A 163 9.37 53.06 -2.37
CA ILE A 163 10.02 52.80 -3.67
C ILE A 163 9.37 53.64 -4.77
N GLY A 164 8.03 53.61 -4.88
CA GLY A 164 7.25 54.24 -5.95
C GLY A 164 7.66 53.77 -7.36
N ASN A 165 7.30 54.52 -8.40
CA ASN A 165 7.73 54.25 -9.79
C ASN A 165 9.11 54.85 -10.11
N ASN A 166 10.07 54.67 -9.21
CA ASN A 166 11.39 55.29 -9.30
C ASN A 166 12.48 54.24 -9.08
N LYS A 167 13.63 54.42 -9.74
CA LYS A 167 14.82 53.56 -9.53
C LYS A 167 15.22 53.47 -8.06
N LEU A 168 15.86 52.35 -7.70
CA LEU A 168 16.37 52.12 -6.36
C LEU A 168 17.55 53.06 -6.06
N THR A 169 17.58 53.64 -4.86
CA THR A 169 18.70 54.44 -4.35
C THR A 169 19.16 53.92 -2.99
N LYS A 170 20.41 54.20 -2.60
CA LYS A 170 20.92 53.83 -1.26
C LYS A 170 20.07 54.44 -0.13
N GLU A 171 19.51 55.64 -0.32
CA GLU A 171 18.63 56.27 0.67
C GLU A 171 17.32 55.49 0.86
N LYS A 172 16.70 55.02 -0.24
CA LYS A 172 15.50 54.18 -0.18
C LYS A 172 15.80 52.85 0.49
N LEU A 173 16.92 52.20 0.14
CA LEU A 173 17.36 50.96 0.79
C LEU A 173 17.48 51.12 2.31
N HIS A 174 18.09 52.22 2.77
CA HIS A 174 18.19 52.50 4.20
C HIS A 174 16.81 52.63 4.87
N LYS A 175 15.85 53.29 4.20
CA LYS A 175 14.46 53.38 4.68
C LYS A 175 13.78 52.01 4.75
N LEU A 176 14.04 51.12 3.78
CA LEU A 176 13.54 49.75 3.78
C LEU A 176 14.13 48.92 4.93
N ASP A 177 15.45 48.99 5.15
CA ASP A 177 16.13 48.29 6.27
C ASP A 177 15.59 48.76 7.64
N GLN A 178 15.36 50.08 7.80
CA GLN A 178 14.74 50.63 9.01
C GLN A 178 13.30 50.13 9.19
N LEU A 179 12.52 50.10 8.11
CA LEU A 179 11.15 49.62 8.12
C LEU A 179 11.08 48.13 8.48
N TYR A 180 11.98 47.32 7.94
CA TYR A 180 12.10 45.89 8.21
C TYR A 180 12.23 45.60 9.70
N SER A 181 13.10 46.34 10.40
CA SER A 181 13.36 46.15 11.85
C SER A 181 12.12 46.38 12.75
N LYS A 182 11.10 47.09 12.26
CA LYS A 182 9.84 47.32 12.99
C LYS A 182 8.98 46.06 13.05
N TYR A 183 9.02 45.24 12.01
CA TYR A 183 8.13 44.10 11.85
C TYR A 183 8.83 42.75 12.06
N PHE A 184 10.13 42.68 11.76
CA PHE A 184 10.91 41.44 11.76
C PHE A 184 12.13 41.51 12.68
N ALA A 185 12.70 40.35 13.00
CA ALA A 185 13.93 40.24 13.77
C ALA A 185 15.13 40.68 12.93
N LEU A 186 15.98 41.53 13.50
CA LEU A 186 17.26 41.89 12.91
C LEU A 186 18.33 40.94 13.46
N PHE A 187 19.09 40.31 12.56
CA PHE A 187 20.23 39.48 12.93
C PHE A 187 21.46 39.93 12.16
N GLU A 188 22.54 40.22 12.87
CA GLU A 188 23.82 40.59 12.27
C GLU A 188 24.86 39.54 12.63
N THR A 189 25.52 38.99 11.61
CA THR A 189 26.58 38.00 11.80
C THR A 189 27.87 38.64 12.29
N ASN A 190 28.57 37.94 13.18
CA ASN A 190 29.91 38.30 13.65
C ASN A 190 31.02 37.66 12.79
N TYR A 191 30.65 36.89 11.76
CA TYR A 191 31.59 36.13 10.93
C TYR A 191 32.41 37.05 9.99
N GLN A 192 33.74 36.92 9.99
CA GLN A 192 34.62 37.70 9.12
C GLN A 192 34.64 37.16 7.67
N GLY A 193 34.77 38.05 6.68
CA GLY A 193 34.83 37.67 5.26
C GLY A 193 33.50 37.25 4.64
N PHE A 194 32.39 37.70 5.22
CA PHE A 194 31.02 37.40 4.81
C PHE A 194 30.32 38.63 4.23
N PHE A 195 29.45 38.44 3.23
CA PHE A 195 28.66 39.53 2.64
C PHE A 195 27.48 39.87 3.54
N LYS A 196 27.55 40.97 4.30
CA LYS A 196 26.42 41.46 5.10
C LYS A 196 25.18 41.77 4.26
N GLN A 197 25.41 42.13 3.01
CA GLN A 197 24.41 42.37 1.97
C GLN A 197 25.00 41.82 0.67
N ALA A 198 24.20 41.12 -0.12
CA ALA A 198 24.68 40.48 -1.35
C ALA A 198 23.76 40.80 -2.54
N ILE A 199 24.30 40.68 -3.75
CA ILE A 199 23.54 40.78 -4.99
C ILE A 199 23.75 39.49 -5.80
N GLY A 200 22.67 38.76 -6.05
CA GLY A 200 22.61 37.63 -6.98
C GLY A 200 22.26 38.10 -8.40
N ILE A 201 22.77 37.41 -9.41
CA ILE A 201 22.50 37.69 -10.83
C ILE A 201 21.74 36.50 -11.41
N LYS A 202 20.56 36.76 -11.96
CA LYS A 202 19.68 35.74 -12.56
C LYS A 202 19.39 36.05 -14.01
N TYR A 203 19.54 35.05 -14.87
CA TYR A 203 19.05 35.10 -16.25
C TYR A 203 17.69 34.42 -16.31
N VAL A 204 16.64 35.17 -16.62
CA VAL A 204 15.24 34.74 -16.54
C VAL A 204 14.65 34.65 -17.95
N THR A 205 14.00 33.54 -18.25
CA THR A 205 13.25 33.35 -19.51
C THR A 205 11.74 33.52 -19.28
N PRO A 206 10.93 33.85 -20.31
CA PRO A 206 9.49 34.12 -20.15
C PRO A 206 8.66 33.02 -19.48
N ASN A 207 9.18 31.78 -19.44
CA ASN A 207 8.54 30.62 -18.82
C ASN A 207 8.98 30.38 -17.36
N GLU A 208 9.96 31.12 -16.84
CA GLU A 208 10.54 30.95 -15.51
C GLU A 208 10.13 32.10 -14.58
N GLN A 209 8.84 32.22 -14.26
CA GLN A 209 8.42 33.05 -13.12
C GLN A 209 8.65 32.29 -11.81
N SER A 210 9.66 32.70 -11.04
CA SER A 210 10.01 32.11 -9.75
C SER A 210 9.10 32.64 -8.63
N ASN A 211 8.10 31.87 -8.22
CA ASN A 211 7.38 32.06 -6.97
C ASN A 211 7.59 30.83 -6.07
N GLU A 212 8.74 30.73 -5.42
CA GLU A 212 9.03 29.71 -4.41
C GLU A 212 9.77 30.34 -3.24
N LEU A 213 9.07 31.06 -2.36
CA LEU A 213 9.71 31.67 -1.20
C LEU A 213 8.97 31.41 0.13
N ASN A 214 7.68 31.08 0.12
CA ASN A 214 6.93 30.70 1.34
C ASN A 214 6.83 29.18 1.52
N SER A 215 6.75 28.70 2.78
CA SER A 215 6.48 27.28 3.07
C SER A 215 5.12 26.85 2.49
N PHE A 216 5.11 25.70 1.81
CA PHE A 216 3.95 25.16 1.12
C PHE A 216 2.87 24.57 2.06
N TYR A 217 3.21 24.32 3.33
CA TYR A 217 2.40 23.47 4.22
C TYR A 217 1.71 24.22 5.37
N ILE A 218 2.22 25.38 5.78
CA ILE A 218 1.81 26.05 7.03
C ILE A 218 0.31 26.35 7.07
N SER A 219 -0.25 26.94 6.02
CA SER A 219 -1.67 27.31 6.01
C SER A 219 -2.61 26.12 6.10
N ASP A 220 -2.23 24.99 5.50
CA ASP A 220 -3.03 23.77 5.55
C ASP A 220 -2.98 23.19 6.97
N MET A 221 -1.86 23.33 7.68
CA MET A 221 -1.76 22.98 9.11
C MET A 221 -2.55 23.94 9.99
N GLU A 222 -2.58 25.24 9.69
CA GLU A 222 -3.42 26.20 10.42
C GLU A 222 -4.92 25.96 10.17
N PHE A 223 -5.30 25.66 8.91
CA PHE A 223 -6.65 25.23 8.57
C PHE A 223 -7.04 23.97 9.36
N ALA A 224 -6.16 22.97 9.40
CA ALA A 224 -6.36 21.78 10.21
C ALA A 224 -6.41 22.07 11.72
N LYS A 225 -5.64 23.05 12.22
CA LYS A 225 -5.64 23.48 13.62
C LYS A 225 -6.90 24.26 14.01
N LYS A 226 -7.69 24.76 13.06
CA LYS A 226 -9.00 25.37 13.33
C LYS A 226 -10.09 24.30 13.48
N ASP A 227 -10.10 23.29 12.61
CA ASP A 227 -11.13 22.25 12.59
C ASP A 227 -10.61 20.92 11.98
N PRO A 228 -9.87 20.09 12.75
CA PRO A 228 -9.23 18.89 12.23
C PRO A 228 -10.27 17.81 11.88
N ASN A 229 -10.11 17.15 10.74
CA ASN A 229 -10.97 16.03 10.40
C ASN A 229 -10.62 14.75 11.21
N LYS A 230 -11.51 13.74 11.14
CA LYS A 230 -11.33 12.48 11.87
C LYS A 230 -10.09 11.71 11.41
N THR A 231 -9.78 11.77 10.12
CA THR A 231 -8.63 11.09 9.51
C THR A 231 -7.33 11.64 10.07
N LEU A 232 -7.15 12.97 10.07
CA LEU A 232 -5.98 13.65 10.63
C LEU A 232 -5.84 13.43 12.14
N THR A 233 -6.97 13.46 12.85
CA THR A 233 -6.99 13.17 14.28
C THR A 233 -6.45 11.74 14.53
N ARG A 234 -6.94 10.74 13.79
CA ARG A 234 -6.44 9.35 13.89
C ARG A 234 -4.97 9.23 13.51
N TYR A 235 -4.52 9.95 12.49
CA TYR A 235 -3.12 9.99 12.05
C TYR A 235 -2.18 10.46 13.17
N ILE A 236 -2.57 11.51 13.90
CA ILE A 236 -1.78 12.04 15.02
C ILE A 236 -1.89 11.14 16.25
N HIS A 237 -3.08 10.69 16.64
CA HIS A 237 -3.24 9.87 17.85
C HIS A 237 -2.65 8.47 17.74
N GLY A 238 -2.68 7.87 16.55
CA GLY A 238 -2.34 6.47 16.37
C GLY A 238 -3.38 5.53 17.00
N VAL A 239 -2.94 4.30 17.27
CA VAL A 239 -3.67 3.22 17.92
C VAL A 239 -2.93 2.79 19.18
N ASN A 240 -3.66 2.44 20.25
CA ASN A 240 -3.05 1.80 21.41
C ASN A 240 -2.55 0.40 21.06
N ASP A 241 -1.50 -0.05 21.75
CA ASP A 241 -0.90 -1.37 21.49
C ASP A 241 -1.86 -2.54 21.71
N LYS A 242 -2.79 -2.41 22.67
CA LYS A 242 -3.83 -3.42 22.94
C LYS A 242 -4.82 -3.64 21.79
N ASP A 243 -4.98 -2.65 20.91
CA ASP A 243 -5.93 -2.70 19.80
C ASP A 243 -5.23 -3.15 18.50
N LYS A 244 -3.89 -3.28 18.50
CA LYS A 244 -3.09 -3.76 17.38
C LYS A 244 -3.27 -5.27 17.19
N LYS A 245 -3.38 -5.68 15.93
CA LYS A 245 -3.68 -7.06 15.51
C LYS A 245 -2.59 -7.55 14.55
N VAL A 246 -1.80 -8.51 15.01
CA VAL A 246 -0.76 -9.14 14.19
C VAL A 246 -1.42 -9.97 13.10
N ILE A 247 -1.27 -9.53 11.84
CA ILE A 247 -1.88 -10.18 10.67
C ILE A 247 -0.93 -11.16 9.97
N ASP A 248 0.38 -10.90 10.05
CA ASP A 248 1.42 -11.75 9.46
C ASP A 248 1.41 -13.16 10.08
N GLU A 249 1.34 -14.19 9.23
CA GLU A 249 1.21 -15.61 9.61
C GLU A 249 0.06 -15.92 10.60
N ASN A 250 -0.94 -15.04 10.72
CA ASN A 250 -2.10 -15.26 11.57
C ASN A 250 -3.22 -15.98 10.80
N LYS A 251 -3.41 -17.27 11.09
CA LYS A 251 -4.42 -18.13 10.45
C LYS A 251 -5.82 -17.55 10.46
N GLU A 252 -6.28 -17.04 11.61
CA GLU A 252 -7.65 -16.54 11.76
C GLU A 252 -7.91 -15.32 10.88
N TYR A 253 -7.00 -14.34 10.89
CA TYR A 253 -7.16 -13.13 10.09
C TYR A 253 -6.98 -13.38 8.60
N ILE A 254 -5.97 -14.16 8.20
CA ILE A 254 -5.71 -14.48 6.79
C ILE A 254 -6.90 -15.23 6.19
N GLU A 255 -7.39 -16.30 6.85
CA GLU A 255 -8.54 -17.05 6.34
C GLU A 255 -9.83 -16.22 6.33
N ARG A 256 -10.01 -15.29 7.29
CA ARG A 256 -11.15 -14.38 7.30
C ARG A 256 -11.15 -13.46 6.08
N TYR A 257 -10.06 -12.73 5.84
CA TYR A 257 -9.99 -11.73 4.77
C TYR A 257 -9.93 -12.36 3.38
N LEU A 258 -9.54 -13.64 3.28
CA LEU A 258 -9.55 -14.37 2.01
C LEU A 258 -10.86 -15.13 1.76
N LYS A 259 -11.94 -14.85 2.50
CA LYS A 259 -13.27 -15.36 2.11
C LYS A 259 -13.79 -14.60 0.88
N PRO A 260 -14.50 -15.27 -0.05
CA PRO A 260 -15.08 -14.65 -1.26
C PRO A 260 -15.87 -13.37 -1.02
N ASP A 261 -16.56 -13.25 0.12
CA ASP A 261 -17.35 -12.06 0.49
C ASP A 261 -16.48 -10.82 0.77
N PHE A 262 -15.21 -11.00 1.11
CA PHE A 262 -14.24 -9.92 1.38
C PHE A 262 -13.44 -9.53 0.14
N TYR A 263 -13.47 -10.32 -0.93
CA TYR A 263 -12.85 -9.93 -2.19
C TYR A 263 -13.63 -8.77 -2.82
N PRO A 264 -12.96 -7.72 -3.34
CA PRO A 264 -13.66 -6.68 -4.08
C PRO A 264 -14.25 -7.25 -5.38
N ASP A 265 -15.41 -6.76 -5.81
CA ASP A 265 -16.07 -7.23 -7.03
C ASP A 265 -15.24 -6.93 -8.29
N GLY A 266 -14.47 -5.84 -8.28
CA GLY A 266 -13.51 -5.51 -9.33
C GLY A 266 -12.07 -5.89 -8.97
N ARG A 267 -11.23 -6.07 -9.98
CA ARG A 267 -9.77 -6.00 -9.91
C ARG A 267 -9.20 -5.37 -11.17
N TRP A 268 -7.93 -4.99 -11.15
CA TRP A 268 -7.26 -4.55 -12.38
C TRP A 268 -7.17 -5.73 -13.37
N PRO A 269 -7.36 -5.51 -14.68
CA PRO A 269 -7.37 -6.57 -15.70
C PRO A 269 -5.94 -6.98 -16.08
N SER A 270 -5.12 -7.31 -15.07
CA SER A 270 -3.83 -7.95 -15.23
C SER A 270 -4.02 -9.44 -15.51
N LEU A 271 -2.97 -10.07 -16.04
CA LEU A 271 -2.89 -11.52 -16.25
C LEU A 271 -3.32 -12.29 -14.99
N VAL A 272 -4.12 -13.35 -15.18
CA VAL A 272 -4.66 -14.14 -14.07
C VAL A 272 -3.54 -14.85 -13.30
N GLU A 273 -2.52 -15.29 -14.02
CA GLU A 273 -1.28 -15.88 -13.50
C GLU A 273 -0.50 -14.91 -12.62
N HIS A 274 -0.62 -13.60 -12.90
CA HIS A 274 0.05 -12.53 -12.17
C HIS A 274 -0.82 -11.91 -11.08
N ARG A 275 -1.88 -12.61 -10.65
CA ARG A 275 -2.72 -12.20 -9.50
C ARG A 275 -1.88 -11.83 -8.27
N LEU A 276 -2.53 -11.08 -7.38
CA LEU A 276 -1.94 -10.67 -6.11
C LEU A 276 -1.44 -11.89 -5.33
N SER A 277 -0.31 -11.73 -4.64
CA SER A 277 0.18 -12.68 -3.65
C SER A 277 -0.67 -12.66 -2.37
N LEU A 278 -0.45 -13.61 -1.46
CA LEU A 278 -1.24 -13.79 -0.23
C LEU A 278 -1.48 -12.47 0.51
N MET A 279 -0.39 -11.82 0.94
CA MET A 279 -0.50 -10.61 1.77
C MET A 279 -0.93 -9.38 0.97
N GLN A 280 -0.68 -9.33 -0.34
CA GLN A 280 -1.25 -8.30 -1.20
C GLN A 280 -2.78 -8.42 -1.26
N GLN A 281 -3.30 -9.64 -1.43
CA GLN A 281 -4.75 -9.86 -1.48
C GLN A 281 -5.40 -9.62 -0.12
N VAL A 282 -4.77 -10.05 0.97
CA VAL A 282 -5.22 -9.74 2.35
C VAL A 282 -5.30 -8.22 2.54
N ALA A 283 -4.26 -7.47 2.15
CA ALA A 283 -4.25 -6.01 2.26
C ALA A 283 -5.37 -5.36 1.43
N VAL A 284 -5.55 -5.76 0.17
CA VAL A 284 -6.64 -5.24 -0.68
C VAL A 284 -8.00 -5.52 -0.04
N ASN A 285 -8.27 -6.77 0.34
CA ASN A 285 -9.55 -7.16 0.91
C ASN A 285 -9.84 -6.41 2.22
N GLN A 286 -8.83 -6.26 3.08
CA GLN A 286 -8.92 -5.51 4.33
C GLN A 286 -9.22 -4.03 4.07
N ILE A 287 -8.48 -3.38 3.18
CA ILE A 287 -8.65 -1.95 2.84
C ILE A 287 -10.03 -1.68 2.26
N THR A 288 -10.47 -2.49 1.28
CA THR A 288 -11.74 -2.26 0.57
C THR A 288 -12.96 -2.62 1.42
N HIS A 289 -12.85 -3.62 2.30
CA HIS A 289 -13.98 -4.07 3.12
C HIS A 289 -14.16 -3.26 4.41
N ASP A 290 -13.09 -3.06 5.18
CA ASP A 290 -13.20 -2.42 6.50
C ASP A 290 -13.39 -0.91 6.41
N GLN A 291 -13.01 -0.30 5.27
CA GLN A 291 -13.10 1.14 5.00
C GLN A 291 -12.58 1.98 6.18
N MET A 292 -11.45 1.57 6.76
CA MET A 292 -10.85 2.29 7.87
C MET A 292 -10.44 3.70 7.43
N LYS A 293 -10.38 4.63 8.39
CA LYS A 293 -9.88 5.98 8.11
C LYS A 293 -8.43 5.97 7.63
N ILE A 294 -7.61 5.09 8.20
CA ILE A 294 -6.20 4.95 7.83
C ILE A 294 -5.88 3.48 7.68
N SER A 295 -5.28 3.12 6.55
CA SER A 295 -4.66 1.82 6.32
C SER A 295 -3.22 2.03 5.86
N SER A 296 -2.32 1.12 6.24
CA SER A 296 -0.93 1.19 5.84
C SER A 296 -0.40 -0.15 5.38
N VAL A 297 0.37 -0.12 4.29
CA VAL A 297 0.97 -1.30 3.66
C VAL A 297 2.48 -1.08 3.54
N ASN A 298 3.24 -2.05 4.03
CA ASN A 298 4.69 -2.04 3.98
C ASN A 298 5.17 -3.01 2.90
N GLY A 299 5.71 -2.47 1.81
CA GLY A 299 6.14 -3.25 0.67
C GLY A 299 7.61 -3.01 0.35
N PRO A 300 8.50 -4.01 0.55
CA PRO A 300 9.86 -3.99 0.02
C PRO A 300 9.94 -3.64 -1.48
N PRO A 301 11.13 -3.30 -2.01
CA PRO A 301 11.34 -3.15 -3.44
C PRO A 301 10.85 -4.39 -4.19
N GLY A 302 10.14 -4.21 -5.31
CA GLY A 302 9.72 -5.33 -6.16
C GLY A 302 8.54 -6.18 -5.65
N THR A 303 7.85 -5.79 -4.56
CA THR A 303 6.70 -6.55 -4.02
C THR A 303 5.33 -6.13 -4.56
N GLY A 304 5.29 -5.32 -5.62
CA GLY A 304 4.05 -4.98 -6.33
C GLY A 304 3.13 -4.00 -5.61
N LYS A 305 3.69 -2.97 -4.92
CA LYS A 305 2.94 -1.85 -4.31
C LYS A 305 1.94 -1.20 -5.27
N THR A 306 2.39 -0.83 -6.48
CA THR A 306 1.54 -0.24 -7.52
C THR A 306 0.47 -1.21 -8.01
N THR A 307 0.77 -2.51 -8.08
CA THR A 307 -0.22 -3.55 -8.44
C THR A 307 -1.33 -3.63 -7.41
N LEU A 308 -1.00 -3.54 -6.12
CA LEU A 308 -2.00 -3.46 -5.05
C LEU A 308 -2.90 -2.22 -5.18
N LEU A 309 -2.31 -1.05 -5.45
CA LEU A 309 -3.10 0.18 -5.67
C LEU A 309 -4.04 0.08 -6.87
N LYS A 310 -3.57 -0.51 -7.99
CA LYS A 310 -4.39 -0.74 -9.19
C LYS A 310 -5.66 -1.54 -8.89
N ASP A 311 -5.57 -2.59 -8.07
CA ASP A 311 -6.74 -3.39 -7.69
C ASP A 311 -7.73 -2.61 -6.81
N ILE A 312 -7.23 -1.74 -5.92
CA ILE A 312 -8.09 -0.86 -5.11
C ILE A 312 -8.77 0.19 -6.01
N PHE A 313 -8.06 0.77 -6.98
CA PHE A 313 -8.66 1.70 -7.94
C PHE A 313 -9.75 1.00 -8.75
N ALA A 314 -9.49 -0.21 -9.22
CA ALA A 314 -10.48 -1.00 -9.95
C ALA A 314 -11.73 -1.30 -9.12
N HIS A 315 -11.56 -1.62 -7.83
CA HIS A 315 -12.68 -1.76 -6.89
C HIS A 315 -13.53 -0.48 -6.82
N ASN A 316 -12.91 0.66 -6.55
CA ASN A 316 -13.63 1.94 -6.41
C ASN A 316 -14.39 2.33 -7.69
N ILE A 317 -13.82 2.05 -8.86
CA ILE A 317 -14.48 2.28 -10.15
C ILE A 317 -15.69 1.36 -10.33
N VAL A 318 -15.58 0.09 -9.95
CA VAL A 318 -16.71 -0.84 -10.00
C VAL A 318 -17.81 -0.41 -9.04
N GLU A 319 -17.48 0.05 -7.83
CA GLU A 319 -18.47 0.58 -6.89
C GLU A 319 -19.15 1.85 -7.44
N ARG A 320 -18.40 2.77 -8.04
CA ARG A 320 -18.99 3.93 -8.74
C ARG A 320 -19.91 3.50 -9.88
N ALA A 321 -19.51 2.52 -10.69
CA ALA A 321 -20.32 2.03 -11.80
C ALA A 321 -21.60 1.32 -11.36
N LYS A 322 -21.63 0.71 -10.16
CA LYS A 322 -22.88 0.22 -9.57
C LYS A 322 -23.89 1.35 -9.38
N THR A 323 -23.45 2.53 -8.90
CA THR A 323 -24.32 3.71 -8.77
C THR A 323 -24.81 4.21 -10.13
N PHE A 324 -23.94 4.18 -11.15
CA PHE A 324 -24.33 4.54 -12.52
C PHE A 324 -25.36 3.57 -13.09
N ALA A 325 -25.22 2.27 -12.83
CA ALA A 325 -26.15 1.25 -13.30
C ALA A 325 -27.57 1.40 -12.72
N GLU A 326 -27.79 2.23 -11.69
CA GLU A 326 -29.14 2.56 -11.20
C GLU A 326 -29.89 3.53 -12.13
N LEU A 327 -29.17 4.33 -12.93
CA LEU A 327 -29.76 5.29 -13.86
C LEU A 327 -30.48 4.60 -15.03
N ASN A 328 -31.60 5.21 -15.45
CA ASN A 328 -32.32 4.77 -16.65
C ASN A 328 -31.67 5.30 -17.92
N LYS A 329 -31.11 6.52 -17.86
CA LYS A 329 -30.40 7.18 -18.96
C LYS A 329 -29.18 7.92 -18.43
N PRO A 330 -28.09 8.05 -19.21
CA PRO A 330 -26.86 8.69 -18.74
C PRO A 330 -27.05 10.18 -18.41
N SER A 331 -27.98 10.88 -19.08
CA SER A 331 -28.27 12.30 -18.84
C SER A 331 -28.78 12.61 -17.42
N GLN A 332 -29.25 11.59 -16.69
CA GLN A 332 -29.72 11.73 -15.30
C GLN A 332 -28.57 11.89 -14.30
N ALA A 333 -27.31 11.77 -14.74
CA ALA A 333 -26.16 11.98 -13.85
C ALA A 333 -26.01 13.44 -13.40
N PHE A 334 -26.61 14.40 -14.12
CA PHE A 334 -26.53 15.83 -13.80
C PHE A 334 -27.90 16.42 -13.43
N LYS A 335 -27.90 17.36 -12.49
CA LYS A 335 -29.03 18.22 -12.12
C LYS A 335 -28.76 19.65 -12.58
N PHE A 336 -29.78 20.34 -13.09
CA PHE A 336 -29.67 21.74 -13.54
C PHE A 336 -30.32 22.66 -12.51
N GLN A 337 -29.55 23.58 -11.94
CA GLN A 337 -30.05 24.55 -10.95
C GLN A 337 -29.37 25.90 -11.13
N LYS A 338 -30.08 26.99 -10.84
CA LYS A 338 -29.49 28.34 -10.79
C LYS A 338 -28.80 28.54 -9.44
N ILE A 339 -27.63 29.18 -9.42
CA ILE A 339 -26.89 29.48 -8.18
C ILE A 339 -27.52 30.72 -7.53
N HIS A 340 -27.83 31.72 -8.36
CA HIS A 340 -28.61 32.89 -7.98
C HIS A 340 -29.87 33.01 -8.84
N GLU A 341 -30.95 33.53 -8.27
CA GLU A 341 -32.22 33.72 -9.00
C GLU A 341 -32.04 34.59 -10.27
N THR A 342 -31.08 35.51 -10.23
CA THR A 342 -30.69 36.41 -11.33
C THR A 342 -29.88 35.75 -12.43
N ASP A 343 -29.42 34.51 -12.25
CA ASP A 343 -28.65 33.80 -13.28
C ASP A 343 -29.49 33.59 -14.54
N GLN A 344 -28.94 33.95 -15.69
CA GLN A 344 -29.64 33.84 -16.97
C GLN A 344 -29.88 32.36 -17.35
N PHE A 345 -28.94 31.48 -17.00
CA PHE A 345 -29.00 30.05 -17.31
C PHE A 345 -28.66 29.19 -16.08
N PRO A 346 -29.31 28.02 -15.91
CA PRO A 346 -28.95 27.11 -14.83
C PRO A 346 -27.58 26.47 -15.07
N THR A 347 -26.83 26.26 -14.00
CA THR A 347 -25.57 25.52 -14.00
C THR A 347 -25.84 24.02 -13.88
N ALA A 348 -25.08 23.20 -14.60
CA ALA A 348 -25.17 21.74 -14.54
C ALA A 348 -24.28 21.20 -13.40
N PHE A 349 -24.91 20.64 -12.36
CA PHE A 349 -24.24 20.03 -11.23
C PHE A 349 -24.23 18.51 -11.36
N LEU A 350 -23.10 17.88 -11.07
CA LEU A 350 -23.05 16.42 -10.94
C LEU A 350 -23.89 16.01 -9.72
N ASN A 351 -24.78 15.02 -9.88
CA ASN A 351 -25.58 14.53 -8.75
C ASN A 351 -24.69 13.98 -7.63
N ASP A 352 -25.03 14.30 -6.40
CA ASP A 352 -24.22 14.06 -5.20
C ASP A 352 -23.78 12.58 -5.09
N VAL A 353 -24.69 11.63 -5.38
CA VAL A 353 -24.41 10.17 -5.40
C VAL A 353 -23.27 9.80 -6.35
N HIS A 354 -23.08 10.56 -7.44
CA HIS A 354 -22.07 10.32 -8.47
C HIS A 354 -20.79 11.13 -8.26
N THR A 355 -20.75 11.98 -7.23
CA THR A 355 -19.56 12.74 -6.84
C THR A 355 -18.58 11.89 -6.03
N HIS A 356 -18.99 10.74 -5.48
CA HIS A 356 -18.14 9.86 -4.67
C HIS A 356 -17.08 9.11 -5.48
N TYR A 357 -16.17 8.45 -4.76
CA TYR A 357 -15.01 7.70 -5.26
C TYR A 357 -13.95 8.58 -5.95
N LYS A 358 -13.77 9.82 -5.46
CA LYS A 358 -12.67 10.71 -5.85
C LYS A 358 -11.36 10.17 -5.31
N MET A 359 -10.43 9.83 -6.20
CA MET A 359 -9.15 9.22 -5.84
C MET A 359 -8.00 10.18 -6.14
N VAL A 360 -7.19 10.47 -5.12
CA VAL A 360 -5.98 11.30 -5.27
C VAL A 360 -4.75 10.51 -4.83
N VAL A 361 -3.71 10.50 -5.66
CA VAL A 361 -2.40 9.96 -5.34
C VAL A 361 -1.44 11.11 -5.04
N ALA A 362 -0.86 11.13 -3.84
CA ALA A 362 0.08 12.16 -3.41
C ALA A 362 1.47 11.59 -3.11
N SER A 363 2.53 12.37 -3.36
CA SER A 363 3.90 12.02 -2.96
C SER A 363 4.76 13.27 -2.76
N SER A 364 5.91 13.12 -2.10
CA SER A 364 6.95 14.17 -2.03
C SER A 364 7.80 14.23 -3.31
N ASN A 365 7.71 13.23 -4.19
CA ASN A 365 8.54 13.11 -5.39
C ASN A 365 7.71 13.27 -6.68
N ASN A 366 8.00 14.32 -7.46
CA ASN A 366 7.36 14.58 -8.76
C ASN A 366 7.46 13.38 -9.72
N GLY A 367 8.58 12.66 -9.73
CA GLY A 367 8.78 11.51 -10.61
C GLY A 367 7.85 10.33 -10.27
N VAL A 368 7.57 10.11 -8.98
CA VAL A 368 6.65 9.05 -8.52
C VAL A 368 5.22 9.37 -8.95
N VAL A 369 4.80 10.62 -8.75
CA VAL A 369 3.49 11.17 -9.17
C VAL A 369 3.28 10.97 -10.67
N GLU A 370 4.27 11.36 -11.48
CA GLU A 370 4.21 11.19 -12.93
C GLU A 370 4.16 9.72 -13.35
N ASN A 371 4.98 8.85 -12.76
CA ASN A 371 5.04 7.44 -13.13
C ASN A 371 3.70 6.73 -12.91
N ILE A 372 3.08 6.88 -11.72
CA ILE A 372 1.79 6.25 -11.45
C ILE A 372 0.73 6.73 -12.44
N SER A 373 0.60 8.04 -12.65
CA SER A 373 -0.44 8.57 -13.53
C SER A 373 -0.23 8.26 -15.00
N LYS A 374 1.01 8.16 -15.45
CA LYS A 374 1.33 7.81 -16.84
C LYS A 374 1.19 6.32 -17.09
N ASP A 375 1.41 5.46 -16.10
CA ASP A 375 1.35 4.01 -16.25
C ASP A 375 -0.09 3.48 -16.40
N LEU A 376 -1.05 3.95 -15.61
CA LEU A 376 -2.43 3.43 -15.60
C LEU A 376 -3.13 3.38 -16.98
N PRO A 377 -3.05 4.42 -17.84
CA PRO A 377 -3.72 4.41 -19.14
C PRO A 377 -2.92 3.72 -20.26
N LYS A 378 -1.69 3.22 -20.01
CA LYS A 378 -0.85 2.61 -21.06
C LYS A 378 -1.50 1.38 -21.66
N ILE A 379 -1.47 1.27 -22.98
CA ILE A 379 -2.13 0.18 -23.70
C ILE A 379 -1.66 -1.21 -23.22
N SER A 380 -0.38 -1.35 -22.85
CA SER A 380 0.22 -2.60 -22.33
C SER A 380 -0.35 -3.06 -20.98
N GLU A 381 -1.04 -2.20 -20.24
CA GLU A 381 -1.70 -2.54 -18.98
C GLU A 381 -2.98 -3.37 -19.16
N VAL A 382 -3.57 -3.34 -20.36
CA VAL A 382 -4.83 -4.01 -20.66
C VAL A 382 -4.71 -4.91 -21.91
N ILE A 383 -4.02 -4.43 -22.95
CA ILE A 383 -3.84 -5.12 -24.22
C ILE A 383 -2.38 -5.59 -24.33
N ARG A 384 -2.17 -6.89 -24.12
CA ARG A 384 -0.86 -7.54 -24.17
C ARG A 384 -0.78 -8.45 -25.41
N ARG A 385 0.13 -8.15 -26.35
CA ARG A 385 0.23 -8.87 -27.64
C ARG A 385 1.36 -9.90 -27.71
N ASP A 386 2.44 -9.70 -26.95
CA ASP A 386 3.67 -10.50 -27.05
C ASP A 386 3.99 -11.31 -25.78
N ILE A 387 2.97 -11.59 -24.95
CA ILE A 387 3.14 -12.33 -23.69
C ILE A 387 2.50 -13.71 -23.82
N SER A 388 3.25 -14.75 -23.45
CA SER A 388 2.72 -16.11 -23.25
C SER A 388 1.78 -16.10 -22.05
N SER A 389 0.47 -16.09 -22.30
CA SER A 389 -0.57 -16.28 -21.29
C SER A 389 -0.99 -17.76 -21.26
N ASN A 390 -1.22 -18.30 -20.07
CA ASN A 390 -1.86 -19.60 -19.90
C ASN A 390 -3.35 -19.54 -20.26
N PHE A 391 -3.94 -18.35 -20.32
CA PHE A 391 -5.35 -18.11 -20.69
C PHE A 391 -5.49 -17.07 -21.84
N PRO A 392 -5.15 -17.42 -23.09
CA PRO A 392 -5.27 -16.51 -24.23
C PRO A 392 -6.69 -15.97 -24.48
N GLU A 393 -7.72 -16.76 -24.20
CA GLU A 393 -9.13 -16.40 -24.35
C GLU A 393 -9.57 -15.29 -23.40
N TYR A 394 -9.02 -15.25 -22.18
CA TYR A 394 -9.28 -14.19 -21.20
C TYR A 394 -8.66 -12.88 -21.65
N GLU A 395 -7.45 -12.95 -22.18
CA GLU A 395 -6.77 -11.80 -22.75
C GLU A 395 -7.51 -11.27 -23.98
N GLU A 396 -7.98 -12.14 -24.88
CA GLU A 396 -8.80 -11.73 -26.01
C GLU A 396 -10.10 -11.02 -25.56
N ALA A 397 -10.76 -11.53 -24.52
CA ALA A 397 -11.96 -10.90 -23.96
C ALA A 397 -11.66 -9.49 -23.40
N TYR A 398 -10.56 -9.32 -22.67
CA TYR A 398 -10.13 -8.00 -22.20
C TYR A 398 -9.83 -7.05 -23.36
N GLN A 399 -9.12 -7.53 -24.39
CA GLN A 399 -8.80 -6.73 -25.56
C GLN A 399 -10.06 -6.29 -26.32
N ASN A 400 -11.06 -7.15 -26.42
CA ASN A 400 -12.30 -6.85 -27.13
C ASN A 400 -13.08 -5.72 -26.45
N VAL A 401 -13.19 -5.73 -25.11
CA VAL A 401 -13.83 -4.64 -24.38
C VAL A 401 -12.97 -3.37 -24.42
N ALA A 402 -11.64 -3.50 -24.29
CA ALA A 402 -10.73 -2.34 -24.32
C ALA A 402 -10.78 -1.57 -25.66
N LYS A 403 -11.04 -2.26 -26.79
CA LYS A 403 -11.23 -1.61 -28.10
C LYS A 403 -12.40 -0.61 -28.09
N GLU A 404 -13.43 -0.82 -27.28
CA GLU A 404 -14.56 0.11 -27.16
C GLU A 404 -14.14 1.44 -26.50
N LEU A 405 -13.04 1.46 -25.75
CA LEU A 405 -12.54 2.62 -25.00
C LEU A 405 -11.60 3.51 -25.82
N ASN A 406 -11.27 3.08 -27.04
CA ASN A 406 -10.33 3.74 -27.95
C ASN A 406 -10.74 5.20 -28.31
N ILE A 407 -11.98 5.60 -28.08
CA ILE A 407 -12.43 6.97 -28.39
C ILE A 407 -11.65 8.05 -27.62
N PHE A 408 -11.10 7.72 -26.45
CA PHE A 408 -10.29 8.64 -25.65
C PHE A 408 -8.78 8.38 -25.72
N SER A 409 -8.34 7.41 -26.54
CA SER A 409 -6.92 7.03 -26.63
C SER A 409 -6.07 8.19 -27.12
N GLU A 410 -6.49 8.92 -28.16
CA GLU A 410 -5.71 10.03 -28.72
C GLU A 410 -5.37 11.12 -27.69
N ILE A 411 -6.31 11.45 -26.80
CA ILE A 411 -6.08 12.44 -25.73
C ILE A 411 -5.18 11.85 -24.65
N ALA A 412 -5.45 10.61 -24.22
CA ALA A 412 -4.62 9.94 -23.25
C ALA A 412 -3.16 9.79 -23.74
N GLU A 413 -2.96 9.47 -25.01
CA GLU A 413 -1.65 9.37 -25.66
C GLU A 413 -0.86 10.67 -25.58
N LYS A 414 -1.52 11.82 -25.79
CA LYS A 414 -0.88 13.14 -25.67
C LYS A 414 -0.53 13.49 -24.23
N LEU A 415 -1.37 13.10 -23.28
CA LEU A 415 -1.13 13.36 -21.86
C LEU A 415 0.05 12.53 -21.32
N ILE A 416 0.21 11.28 -21.77
CA ILE A 416 1.26 10.39 -21.25
C ILE A 416 2.51 10.29 -22.14
N GLY A 417 2.42 10.66 -23.43
CA GLY A 417 3.50 10.56 -24.41
C GLY A 417 3.74 9.14 -24.96
N GLU A 418 2.83 8.20 -24.70
CA GLU A 418 2.91 6.78 -25.08
C GLU A 418 1.53 6.28 -25.53
N LYS A 419 1.47 5.08 -26.14
CA LYS A 419 0.20 4.45 -26.56
C LYS A 419 -0.71 4.14 -25.36
N ALA A 420 -1.97 4.56 -25.45
CA ALA A 420 -2.95 4.47 -24.36
C ALA A 420 -4.23 3.71 -24.77
N TRP A 421 -4.87 3.02 -23.81
CA TRP A 421 -6.16 2.34 -24.05
C TRP A 421 -7.38 3.25 -23.79
N GLY A 422 -7.21 4.31 -23.00
CA GLY A 422 -8.29 5.24 -22.65
C GLY A 422 -7.86 6.30 -21.65
N LEU A 423 -8.77 7.23 -21.34
CA LEU A 423 -8.56 8.28 -20.34
C LEU A 423 -8.93 7.76 -18.95
N PHE A 424 -7.98 7.77 -18.01
CA PHE A 424 -8.18 7.22 -16.66
C PHE A 424 -7.53 8.07 -15.55
N SER A 425 -6.37 8.66 -15.82
CA SER A 425 -5.60 9.42 -14.83
C SER A 425 -4.96 10.66 -15.44
N GLY A 426 -4.66 11.64 -14.57
CA GLY A 426 -3.97 12.87 -14.95
C GLY A 426 -2.96 13.33 -13.90
N VAL A 427 -1.86 13.92 -14.37
CA VAL A 427 -0.85 14.58 -13.51
C VAL A 427 -1.27 16.03 -13.32
N PHE A 428 -1.62 16.40 -12.09
CA PHE A 428 -1.99 17.76 -11.71
C PHE A 428 -0.90 18.36 -10.79
N GLY A 429 -1.29 19.26 -9.87
CA GLY A 429 -0.38 19.93 -8.96
C GLY A 429 0.01 21.32 -9.47
N ARG A 430 1.27 21.48 -9.87
CA ARG A 430 1.79 22.79 -10.35
C ARG A 430 0.95 23.31 -11.51
N LYS A 431 0.78 24.63 -11.58
CA LYS A 431 -0.04 25.30 -12.60
C LYS A 431 0.29 24.84 -14.03
N ALA A 432 1.58 24.72 -14.36
CA ALA A 432 2.02 24.23 -15.67
C ALA A 432 1.47 22.83 -16.04
N ASN A 433 1.35 21.92 -15.06
CA ASN A 433 0.77 20.59 -15.29
C ASN A 433 -0.72 20.69 -15.55
N ILE A 434 -1.44 21.48 -14.74
CA ILE A 434 -2.88 21.70 -14.90
C ILE A 434 -3.15 22.34 -16.26
N ASP A 435 -2.40 23.39 -16.62
CA ASP A 435 -2.52 24.07 -17.91
C ASP A 435 -2.23 23.10 -19.06
N SER A 436 -1.21 22.25 -18.95
CA SER A 436 -0.92 21.21 -19.94
C SER A 436 -2.10 20.25 -20.14
N VAL A 437 -2.68 19.74 -19.05
CA VAL A 437 -3.85 18.85 -19.10
C VAL A 437 -5.05 19.58 -19.73
N MET A 438 -5.33 20.80 -19.28
CA MET A 438 -6.48 21.58 -19.74
C MET A 438 -6.34 22.01 -21.20
N THR A 439 -5.13 22.33 -21.66
CA THR A 439 -4.85 22.60 -23.07
C THR A 439 -5.22 21.38 -23.90
N GLN A 440 -4.71 20.18 -23.58
CA GLN A 440 -5.04 18.97 -24.36
C GLN A 440 -6.54 18.65 -24.37
N VAL A 441 -7.25 18.96 -23.28
CA VAL A 441 -8.69 18.69 -23.15
C VAL A 441 -9.55 19.74 -23.87
N LEU A 442 -9.19 21.04 -23.81
CA LEU A 442 -10.02 22.16 -24.28
C LEU A 442 -9.56 22.79 -25.60
N THR A 443 -8.27 22.78 -25.93
CA THR A 443 -7.68 23.54 -27.04
C THR A 443 -6.57 22.75 -27.76
N SER A 444 -6.73 22.46 -29.05
CA SER A 444 -5.62 21.90 -29.84
C SER A 444 -5.56 22.48 -31.25
N CYS A 445 -4.36 22.82 -31.71
CA CYS A 445 -4.12 23.37 -33.04
C CYS A 445 -4.21 22.32 -34.17
N GLU A 446 -4.03 21.02 -33.86
CA GLU A 446 -3.87 19.96 -34.87
C GLU A 446 -4.84 18.76 -34.72
N SER A 447 -5.70 18.74 -33.68
CA SER A 447 -6.54 17.56 -33.34
C SER A 447 -7.95 17.87 -32.83
N LYS A 448 -8.76 16.84 -32.53
CA LYS A 448 -10.05 17.00 -31.85
C LYS A 448 -9.85 17.13 -30.33
N THR A 449 -10.45 18.15 -29.73
CA THR A 449 -10.50 18.35 -28.26
C THR A 449 -11.44 17.32 -27.60
N LEU A 450 -11.33 17.09 -26.28
CA LEU A 450 -12.21 16.14 -25.58
C LEU A 450 -13.67 16.47 -25.82
N ASN A 451 -14.00 17.76 -25.73
CA ASN A 451 -15.35 18.23 -25.97
C ASN A 451 -15.86 17.88 -27.38
N LYS A 452 -15.05 18.10 -28.41
CA LYS A 452 -15.42 17.74 -29.79
C LYS A 452 -15.61 16.23 -29.93
N ILE A 453 -14.75 15.43 -29.32
CA ILE A 453 -14.89 13.97 -29.30
C ILE A 453 -16.20 13.55 -28.63
N LEU A 454 -16.53 14.12 -27.47
CA LEU A 454 -17.77 13.81 -26.74
C LEU A 454 -19.02 14.20 -27.53
N ILE A 455 -19.04 15.38 -28.15
CA ILE A 455 -20.17 15.84 -28.97
C ILE A 455 -20.33 15.00 -30.24
N ASP A 456 -19.22 14.71 -30.94
CA ASP A 456 -19.24 13.86 -32.14
C ASP A 456 -19.73 12.44 -31.80
N ALA A 457 -19.26 11.88 -30.68
CA ALA A 457 -19.75 10.61 -30.15
C ALA A 457 -21.25 10.66 -29.87
N TYR A 458 -21.70 11.66 -29.11
CA TYR A 458 -23.12 11.81 -28.75
C TYR A 458 -24.04 11.91 -29.98
N ASN A 459 -23.58 12.55 -31.05
CA ASN A 459 -24.35 12.73 -32.29
C ASN A 459 -24.29 11.51 -33.23
N SER A 460 -23.31 10.62 -33.07
CA SER A 460 -23.08 9.49 -33.98
C SER A 460 -23.72 8.17 -33.53
N VAL A 461 -24.07 8.05 -32.25
CA VAL A 461 -24.63 6.82 -31.67
C VAL A 461 -25.94 7.07 -30.96
N ASP A 462 -26.82 6.06 -30.94
CA ASP A 462 -27.98 6.07 -30.04
C ASP A 462 -27.50 5.76 -28.61
N ILE A 463 -27.15 6.83 -27.90
CA ILE A 463 -26.57 6.75 -26.56
C ILE A 463 -27.48 6.02 -25.56
N ASN A 464 -28.81 6.07 -25.72
CA ASN A 464 -29.73 5.38 -24.81
C ASN A 464 -29.75 3.87 -25.06
N LYS A 465 -29.62 3.47 -26.33
CA LYS A 465 -29.47 2.06 -26.69
C LYS A 465 -28.13 1.51 -26.20
N GLU A 466 -27.02 2.19 -26.50
CA GLU A 466 -25.69 1.78 -26.02
C GLU A 466 -25.62 1.71 -24.50
N TRP A 467 -26.23 2.69 -23.81
CA TRP A 467 -26.37 2.67 -22.36
C TRP A 467 -27.07 1.42 -21.84
N LYS A 468 -28.21 1.06 -22.44
CA LYS A 468 -28.98 -0.12 -22.04
C LYS A 468 -28.18 -1.41 -22.24
N ASP A 469 -27.50 -1.54 -23.38
CA ASP A 469 -26.69 -2.72 -23.71
C ASP A 469 -25.48 -2.84 -22.78
N ALA A 470 -24.76 -1.74 -22.55
CA ALA A 470 -23.63 -1.70 -21.61
C ALA A 470 -24.06 -1.98 -20.16
N LYS A 471 -25.19 -1.41 -19.72
CA LYS A 471 -25.79 -1.66 -18.40
C LYS A 471 -26.14 -3.12 -18.21
N GLN A 472 -26.78 -3.75 -19.19
CA GLN A 472 -27.09 -5.17 -19.15
C GLN A 472 -25.82 -6.04 -19.13
N SER A 473 -24.82 -5.68 -19.95
CA SER A 473 -23.52 -6.38 -20.01
C SER A 473 -22.77 -6.32 -18.68
N PHE A 474 -22.74 -5.14 -18.03
CA PHE A 474 -22.17 -4.93 -16.70
C PHE A 474 -22.92 -5.74 -15.62
N GLN A 475 -24.25 -5.64 -15.58
CA GLN A 475 -25.07 -6.36 -14.60
C GLN A 475 -24.97 -7.89 -14.74
N LYS A 476 -24.86 -8.40 -15.97
CA LYS A 476 -24.64 -9.82 -16.23
C LYS A 476 -23.30 -10.29 -15.67
N THR A 477 -22.21 -9.57 -15.95
CA THR A 477 -20.88 -9.90 -15.42
C THR A 477 -20.83 -9.77 -13.90
N LEU A 478 -21.43 -8.73 -13.31
CA LEU A 478 -21.55 -8.58 -11.85
C LEU A 478 -22.30 -9.76 -11.22
N SER A 479 -23.38 -10.21 -11.86
CA SER A 479 -24.14 -11.37 -11.40
C SER A 479 -23.29 -12.65 -11.47
N LYS A 480 -22.49 -12.82 -12.53
CA LYS A 480 -21.55 -13.95 -12.66
C LYS A 480 -20.49 -13.95 -11.54
N VAL A 481 -19.88 -12.80 -11.25
CA VAL A 481 -18.94 -12.66 -10.11
C VAL A 481 -19.60 -13.07 -8.79
N LYS A 482 -20.85 -12.63 -8.55
CA LYS A 482 -21.60 -13.00 -7.33
C LYS A 482 -21.91 -14.50 -7.25
N VAL A 483 -22.24 -15.14 -8.38
CA VAL A 483 -22.49 -16.58 -8.45
C VAL A 483 -21.22 -17.37 -8.12
N LEU A 484 -20.10 -17.03 -8.76
CA LEU A 484 -18.80 -17.68 -8.49
C LEU A 484 -18.37 -17.53 -7.02
N LYS A 485 -18.54 -16.33 -6.44
CA LYS A 485 -18.28 -16.13 -5.00
C LYS A 485 -19.17 -17.02 -4.12
N LYS A 486 -20.44 -17.18 -4.47
CA LYS A 486 -21.40 -18.02 -3.75
C LYS A 486 -21.05 -19.51 -3.84
N GLU A 487 -20.61 -19.97 -5.01
CA GLU A 487 -20.13 -21.34 -5.23
C GLU A 487 -18.91 -21.64 -4.37
N ILE A 488 -17.90 -20.76 -4.37
CA ILE A 488 -16.71 -20.93 -3.52
C ILE A 488 -17.08 -20.86 -2.03
N ASN A 489 -18.00 -19.97 -1.62
CA ASN A 489 -18.51 -19.93 -0.25
C ASN A 489 -19.21 -21.24 0.16
N GLN A 490 -19.88 -21.92 -0.78
CA GLN A 490 -20.42 -23.26 -0.53
C GLN A 490 -19.29 -24.29 -0.37
N GLY A 491 -18.23 -24.18 -1.18
CA GLY A 491 -16.99 -24.94 -0.99
C GLY A 491 -16.35 -24.77 0.38
N ILE A 492 -16.30 -23.54 0.91
CA ILE A 492 -15.83 -23.26 2.29
C ILE A 492 -16.65 -24.01 3.33
N LYS A 493 -17.98 -24.02 3.19
CA LYS A 493 -18.87 -24.78 4.09
C LYS A 493 -18.59 -26.28 3.99
N ASN A 494 -18.51 -26.81 2.77
CA ASN A 494 -18.22 -28.22 2.54
C ASN A 494 -16.86 -28.62 3.14
N PHE A 495 -15.84 -27.77 3.02
CA PHE A 495 -14.52 -27.98 3.63
C PHE A 495 -14.58 -27.96 5.16
N ALA A 496 -15.27 -26.99 5.75
CA ALA A 496 -15.42 -26.92 7.20
C ALA A 496 -16.17 -28.14 7.77
N ASP A 497 -17.21 -28.60 7.07
CA ASP A 497 -17.96 -29.80 7.43
C ASP A 497 -17.10 -31.06 7.25
N PHE A 498 -16.32 -31.16 6.17
CA PHE A 498 -15.36 -32.25 5.95
C PHE A 498 -14.31 -32.31 7.07
N ARG A 499 -13.69 -31.18 7.44
CA ARG A 499 -12.69 -31.12 8.53
C ARG A 499 -13.24 -31.55 9.88
N LYS A 500 -14.47 -31.13 10.22
CA LYS A 500 -15.16 -31.62 11.43
C LYS A 500 -15.50 -33.11 11.33
N SER A 501 -15.77 -33.59 10.13
CA SER A 501 -16.17 -34.97 9.87
C SER A 501 -15.01 -35.95 9.98
N GLU A 502 -13.75 -35.58 9.66
CA GLU A 502 -12.59 -36.48 9.72
C GLU A 502 -12.39 -37.12 11.11
N GLU A 503 -12.39 -36.31 12.17
CA GLU A 503 -12.19 -36.80 13.55
C GLU A 503 -13.37 -37.66 14.01
N GLN A 504 -14.60 -37.25 13.67
CA GLN A 504 -15.81 -37.98 14.03
C GLN A 504 -15.93 -39.30 13.28
N PHE A 505 -15.48 -39.36 12.03
CA PHE A 505 -15.55 -40.54 11.19
C PHE A 505 -14.68 -41.66 11.75
N ILE A 506 -13.43 -41.36 12.16
CA ILE A 506 -12.54 -42.35 12.78
C ILE A 506 -13.15 -42.87 14.08
N LYS A 507 -13.66 -41.97 14.92
CA LYS A 507 -14.28 -42.34 16.20
C LYS A 507 -15.50 -43.25 16.01
N TYR A 508 -16.40 -42.90 15.10
CA TYR A 508 -17.59 -43.71 14.83
C TYR A 508 -17.26 -45.03 14.15
N GLN A 509 -16.21 -45.10 13.32
CA GLN A 509 -15.74 -46.37 12.77
C GLN A 509 -15.21 -47.30 13.86
N GLN A 510 -14.42 -46.78 14.81
CA GLN A 510 -13.93 -47.57 15.95
C GLN A 510 -15.08 -48.08 16.82
N GLU A 511 -16.01 -47.19 17.20
CA GLU A 511 -17.18 -47.55 18.02
C GLU A 511 -18.08 -48.57 17.31
N LEU A 512 -18.24 -48.47 15.98
CA LEU A 512 -19.00 -49.43 15.20
C LEU A 512 -18.36 -50.83 15.20
N VAL A 513 -17.03 -50.91 15.14
CA VAL A 513 -16.31 -52.19 15.21
C VAL A 513 -16.49 -52.83 16.59
N GLU A 514 -16.27 -52.06 17.66
CA GLU A 514 -16.44 -52.53 19.04
C GLU A 514 -17.87 -53.05 19.30
N LEU A 515 -18.90 -52.27 18.94
CA LEU A 515 -20.30 -52.67 19.14
C LEU A 515 -20.69 -53.91 18.34
N ASN A 516 -20.17 -54.07 17.11
CA ASN A 516 -20.44 -55.25 16.30
C ASN A 516 -19.77 -56.51 16.87
N ASP A 517 -18.57 -56.38 17.44
CA ASP A 517 -17.87 -57.48 18.10
C ASP A 517 -18.58 -57.88 19.41
N GLU A 518 -19.04 -56.92 20.21
CA GLU A 518 -19.87 -57.17 21.39
C GLU A 518 -21.20 -57.85 21.03
N ASN A 519 -21.85 -57.43 19.95
CA ASN A 519 -23.09 -58.04 19.49
C ASN A 519 -22.88 -59.45 18.95
N LYS A 520 -21.73 -59.76 18.31
CA LYS A 520 -21.40 -61.13 17.89
C LYS A 520 -21.09 -62.05 19.07
N ASN A 521 -20.41 -61.55 20.10
CA ASN A 521 -19.99 -62.33 21.26
C ASN A 521 -21.07 -62.41 22.35
N ASN A 522 -22.34 -62.25 22.01
CA ASN A 522 -23.43 -62.31 22.96
C ASN A 522 -23.68 -63.75 23.45
N ASN A 523 -24.19 -63.91 24.66
CA ASN A 523 -24.43 -65.23 25.28
C ASN A 523 -25.82 -65.81 24.97
N ILE A 524 -26.60 -65.23 24.05
CA ILE A 524 -28.03 -65.52 23.93
C ILE A 524 -28.32 -66.96 23.48
N ASP A 525 -27.49 -67.49 22.59
CA ASP A 525 -27.66 -68.86 22.07
C ASP A 525 -27.35 -69.88 23.16
N SER A 526 -26.36 -69.61 24.02
CA SER A 526 -26.07 -70.43 25.19
C SER A 526 -27.23 -70.45 26.19
N LEU A 527 -27.88 -69.30 26.43
CA LEU A 527 -29.03 -69.18 27.32
C LEU A 527 -30.27 -69.89 26.76
N LYS A 528 -30.54 -69.75 25.46
CA LYS A 528 -31.61 -70.48 24.76
C LYS A 528 -31.41 -71.99 24.83
N GLN A 529 -30.17 -72.46 24.69
CA GLN A 529 -29.84 -73.87 24.81
C GLN A 529 -30.03 -74.40 26.24
N ARG A 530 -29.63 -73.63 27.27
CA ARG A 530 -29.91 -73.96 28.68
C ARG A 530 -31.42 -74.02 28.96
N LYS A 531 -32.21 -73.07 28.46
CA LYS A 531 -33.67 -73.10 28.57
C LYS A 531 -34.26 -74.38 27.97
N LYS A 532 -33.86 -74.74 26.74
CA LYS A 532 -34.34 -75.95 26.07
C LYS A 532 -34.01 -77.23 26.87
N ASN A 533 -32.82 -77.29 27.46
CA ASN A 533 -32.43 -78.39 28.34
C ASN A 533 -33.31 -78.47 29.59
N LEU A 534 -33.63 -77.33 30.22
CA LEU A 534 -34.54 -77.29 31.37
C LEU A 534 -35.98 -77.69 30.99
N GLU A 535 -36.48 -77.27 29.84
CA GLU A 535 -37.81 -77.67 29.35
C GLU A 535 -37.93 -79.19 29.13
N ASN A 536 -36.87 -79.81 28.60
CA ASN A 536 -36.78 -81.27 28.49
C ASN A 536 -36.79 -81.94 29.88
N GLN A 537 -36.10 -81.36 30.88
CA GLN A 537 -36.10 -81.88 32.25
C GLN A 537 -37.48 -81.75 32.92
N ILE A 538 -38.17 -80.62 32.74
CA ILE A 538 -39.54 -80.42 33.23
C ILE A 538 -40.49 -81.45 32.61
N THR A 539 -40.40 -81.66 31.29
CA THR A 539 -41.22 -82.64 30.58
C THR A 539 -41.00 -84.06 31.10
N ASN A 540 -39.75 -84.42 31.38
CA ASN A 540 -39.40 -85.71 31.97
C ASN A 540 -39.93 -85.88 33.41
N VAL A 541 -39.92 -84.82 34.21
CA VAL A 541 -40.53 -84.83 35.55
C VAL A 541 -42.05 -84.93 35.44
N ASP A 542 -42.67 -84.30 34.44
CA ASP A 542 -44.11 -84.40 34.18
C ASP A 542 -44.54 -85.82 33.76
N THR A 543 -43.78 -86.49 32.90
CA THR A 543 -44.00 -87.91 32.61
C THR A 543 -43.86 -88.76 33.87
N GLN A 544 -42.84 -88.54 34.70
CA GLN A 544 -42.69 -89.27 35.97
C GLN A 544 -43.86 -89.03 36.93
N ILE A 545 -44.38 -87.81 37.03
CA ILE A 545 -45.56 -87.50 37.85
C ILE A 545 -46.80 -88.21 37.30
N ASN A 546 -47.01 -88.22 35.99
CA ASN A 546 -48.14 -88.89 35.35
C ASN A 546 -48.07 -90.40 35.50
N ASP A 547 -46.90 -91.01 35.27
CA ASP A 547 -46.65 -92.44 35.48
C ASP A 547 -46.92 -92.83 36.94
N LEU A 548 -46.49 -92.00 37.90
CA LEU A 548 -46.74 -92.22 39.32
C LEU A 548 -48.25 -92.12 39.65
N LYS A 549 -48.97 -91.15 39.07
CA LYS A 549 -50.43 -90.99 39.23
C LYS A 549 -51.20 -92.17 38.65
N GLU A 550 -50.84 -92.61 37.45
CA GLU A 550 -51.45 -93.76 36.78
C GLU A 550 -51.19 -95.04 37.58
N TYR A 551 -49.98 -95.21 38.11
CA TYR A 551 -49.64 -96.30 39.01
C TYR A 551 -50.45 -96.28 40.31
N ILE A 552 -50.64 -95.11 40.94
CA ILE A 552 -51.48 -94.92 42.14
C ILE A 552 -52.96 -95.25 41.84
N GLN A 553 -53.46 -94.86 40.67
CA GLN A 553 -54.85 -95.13 40.26
C GLN A 553 -55.09 -96.64 40.00
N LEU A 554 -54.11 -97.32 39.38
CA LEU A 554 -54.12 -98.77 39.16
C LEU A 554 -54.01 -99.57 40.48
N THR A 555 -53.28 -99.06 41.47
CA THR A 555 -53.19 -99.68 42.81
C THR A 555 -54.45 -99.46 43.64
N LYS A 556 -55.10 -98.28 43.58
CA LYS A 556 -56.41 -98.04 44.21
C LYS A 556 -57.53 -98.93 43.65
N ASN A 557 -57.52 -99.22 42.34
CA ASN A 557 -58.53 -100.09 41.71
C ASN A 557 -58.34 -101.59 42.00
N LYS A 558 -57.15 -102.06 42.39
CA LYS A 558 -56.92 -103.48 42.73
C LYS A 558 -57.37 -103.87 44.16
N ASN A 559 -57.61 -102.91 45.06
CA ASN A 559 -57.97 -103.19 46.46
C ASN A 559 -59.48 -103.28 46.75
N SER A 560 -60.36 -102.98 45.78
CA SER A 560 -61.82 -102.91 46.00
C SER A 560 -62.49 -104.26 46.36
N PHE A 561 -61.86 -105.42 46.06
CA PHE A 561 -62.47 -106.73 46.33
C PHE A 561 -61.97 -107.43 47.62
N LYS A 562 -60.80 -107.06 48.16
CA LYS A 562 -60.22 -107.69 49.37
C LYS A 562 -60.54 -106.94 50.67
N ASP A 563 -61.02 -105.70 50.60
CA ASP A 563 -61.31 -104.88 51.79
C ASP A 563 -62.72 -105.08 52.38
N LYS A 564 -63.65 -105.73 51.66
CA LYS A 564 -64.94 -106.15 52.25
C LYS A 564 -64.84 -107.36 53.18
N LEU A 565 -63.76 -108.14 53.09
CA LEU A 565 -63.55 -109.32 53.96
C LEU A 565 -62.62 -109.06 55.14
N LYS A 566 -61.97 -107.88 55.21
CA LYS A 566 -60.98 -107.52 56.25
C LYS A 566 -61.51 -106.56 57.33
N GLN A 567 -62.77 -106.13 57.24
CA GLN A 567 -63.42 -105.32 58.29
C GLN A 567 -63.73 -106.11 59.58
N PHE A 568 -63.45 -107.42 59.62
CA PHE A 568 -63.83 -108.30 60.73
C PHE A 568 -62.67 -108.75 61.65
N LEU A 569 -61.40 -108.44 61.30
CA LEU A 569 -60.25 -108.80 62.13
C LEU A 569 -59.19 -107.69 62.07
N GLY A 570 -59.03 -106.98 63.18
CA GLY A 570 -58.12 -105.85 63.31
C GLY A 570 -56.65 -106.25 63.25
N SER A 571 -55.91 -105.65 62.31
CA SER A 571 -54.48 -105.36 62.46
C SER A 571 -54.06 -104.30 61.44
N ASN A 572 -53.54 -103.17 61.95
CA ASN A 572 -53.02 -102.03 61.21
C ASN A 572 -51.73 -102.37 60.45
N SER A 573 -51.75 -102.31 59.11
CA SER A 573 -50.52 -102.21 58.30
C SER A 573 -50.79 -101.81 56.83
N SER A 574 -51.50 -100.71 56.59
CA SER A 574 -51.73 -100.17 55.22
C SER A 574 -51.39 -98.68 55.06
N GLY A 575 -50.63 -98.08 55.98
CA GLY A 575 -50.22 -96.66 55.89
C GLY A 575 -48.83 -96.39 55.28
N ALA A 576 -47.91 -97.35 55.27
CA ALA A 576 -46.50 -97.08 54.92
C ALA A 576 -46.21 -96.92 53.42
N LYS A 577 -47.00 -97.54 52.53
CA LYS A 577 -46.81 -97.39 51.07
C LYS A 577 -47.43 -96.11 50.54
N ASP A 578 -48.61 -95.72 51.03
CA ASP A 578 -49.26 -94.46 50.62
C ASP A 578 -48.44 -93.23 51.05
N ILE A 579 -47.80 -93.26 52.23
CA ILE A 579 -46.90 -92.19 52.69
C ILE A 579 -45.64 -92.07 51.80
N ASP A 580 -45.02 -93.19 51.38
CA ASP A 580 -43.84 -93.19 50.49
C ASP A 580 -44.17 -92.64 49.09
N TYR A 581 -45.35 -92.97 48.54
CA TYR A 581 -45.82 -92.40 47.27
C TYR A 581 -46.16 -90.92 47.38
N GLU A 582 -46.83 -90.49 48.46
CA GLU A 582 -47.10 -89.08 48.71
C GLU A 582 -45.80 -88.28 48.87
N GLN A 583 -44.80 -88.84 49.54
CA GLN A 583 -43.50 -88.22 49.72
C GLN A 583 -42.74 -88.12 48.38
N ARG A 584 -42.72 -89.18 47.57
CA ARG A 584 -42.08 -89.19 46.24
C ARG A 584 -42.80 -88.27 45.24
N HIS A 585 -44.13 -88.18 45.31
CA HIS A 585 -44.93 -87.23 44.54
C HIS A 585 -44.65 -85.79 44.97
N ALA A 586 -44.56 -85.52 46.28
CA ALA A 586 -44.19 -84.22 46.82
C ALA A 586 -42.77 -83.80 46.42
N ASP A 587 -41.81 -84.72 46.39
CA ASP A 587 -40.43 -84.45 45.96
C ASP A 587 -40.34 -84.17 44.46
N LEU A 588 -41.08 -84.90 43.61
CA LEU A 588 -41.19 -84.61 42.17
C LEU A 588 -41.85 -83.26 41.93
N LEU A 589 -42.89 -82.90 42.70
CA LEU A 589 -43.53 -81.59 42.64
C LEU A 589 -42.57 -80.47 43.07
N ARG A 590 -41.80 -80.64 44.16
CA ARG A 590 -40.76 -79.68 44.58
C ARG A 590 -39.71 -79.48 43.50
N LYS A 591 -39.23 -80.58 42.89
CA LYS A 591 -38.25 -80.53 41.80
C LYS A 591 -38.81 -79.83 40.55
N LYS A 592 -40.09 -80.06 40.24
CA LYS A 592 -40.79 -79.34 39.16
C LYS A 592 -40.93 -77.84 39.45
N ILE A 593 -41.27 -77.47 40.70
CA ILE A 593 -41.33 -76.05 41.12
C ILE A 593 -39.96 -75.40 40.95
N GLN A 594 -38.90 -76.06 41.44
CA GLN A 594 -37.53 -75.55 41.30
C GLN A 594 -37.11 -75.37 39.83
N PHE A 595 -37.38 -76.34 38.96
CA PHE A 595 -37.09 -76.18 37.52
C PHE A 595 -37.93 -75.10 36.84
N ASN A 596 -39.18 -74.89 37.28
CA ASN A 596 -40.00 -73.78 36.79
C ASN A 596 -39.45 -72.42 37.26
N ASP A 597 -38.98 -72.30 38.51
CA ASP A 597 -38.35 -71.09 39.01
C ASP A 597 -37.04 -70.77 38.27
N ASP A 598 -36.20 -71.78 38.04
CA ASP A 598 -34.97 -71.66 37.23
C ASP A 598 -35.29 -71.29 35.78
N LYS A 599 -36.36 -71.84 35.20
CA LYS A 599 -36.85 -71.46 33.87
C LYS A 599 -37.26 -69.98 33.83
N ILE A 600 -38.02 -69.51 34.81
CA ILE A 600 -38.42 -68.09 34.92
C ILE A 600 -37.18 -67.19 35.03
N ARG A 601 -36.17 -67.62 35.79
CA ARG A 601 -34.90 -66.90 35.91
C ARG A 601 -34.17 -66.80 34.58
N ILE A 602 -34.02 -67.92 33.86
CA ILE A 602 -33.39 -67.93 32.52
C ILE A 602 -34.22 -67.13 31.51
N ASP A 603 -35.55 -67.17 31.56
CA ASP A 603 -36.41 -66.35 30.70
C ASP A 603 -36.22 -64.85 30.97
N THR A 604 -36.01 -64.47 32.23
CA THR A 604 -35.64 -63.11 32.60
C THR A 604 -34.26 -62.73 32.05
N GLU A 605 -33.25 -63.59 32.20
CA GLU A 605 -31.90 -63.38 31.65
C GLU A 605 -31.91 -63.27 30.11
N ILE A 606 -32.69 -64.12 29.42
CA ILE A 606 -32.89 -64.04 27.97
C ILE A 606 -33.54 -62.70 27.60
N THR A 607 -34.57 -62.28 28.33
CA THR A 607 -35.26 -61.00 28.06
C THR A 607 -34.33 -59.81 28.25
N MET A 608 -33.49 -59.81 29.30
CA MET A 608 -32.48 -58.78 29.53
C MET A 608 -31.43 -58.78 28.40
N ALA A 609 -30.91 -59.96 28.02
CA ALA A 609 -29.94 -60.07 26.92
C ALA A 609 -30.52 -59.62 25.57
N VAL A 610 -31.79 -59.95 25.26
CA VAL A 610 -32.50 -59.46 24.07
C VAL A 610 -32.64 -57.94 24.09
N ASN A 611 -32.99 -57.36 25.24
CA ASN A 611 -33.11 -55.91 25.37
C ASN A 611 -31.75 -55.21 25.17
N GLU A 612 -30.67 -55.74 25.74
CA GLU A 612 -29.31 -55.22 25.50
C GLU A 612 -28.91 -55.30 24.02
N ILE A 613 -29.16 -56.43 23.35
CA ILE A 613 -28.88 -56.58 21.91
C ILE A 613 -29.68 -55.57 21.10
N ASN A 614 -30.98 -55.41 21.40
CA ASN A 614 -31.84 -54.43 20.72
C ASN A 614 -31.36 -52.99 20.94
N GLU A 615 -30.87 -52.65 22.13
CA GLU A 615 -30.28 -51.33 22.41
C GLU A 615 -28.98 -51.11 21.64
N ARG A 616 -28.10 -52.12 21.58
CA ARG A 616 -26.87 -52.09 20.77
C ARG A 616 -27.20 -51.94 19.29
N GLU A 617 -28.16 -52.69 18.76
CA GLU A 617 -28.61 -52.58 17.35
C GLU A 617 -29.18 -51.18 17.03
N ARG A 618 -29.96 -50.59 17.94
CA ARG A 618 -30.42 -49.20 17.78
C ARG A 618 -29.25 -48.22 17.74
N ARG A 619 -28.21 -48.45 18.55
CA ARG A 619 -27.00 -47.62 18.56
C ARG A 619 -26.18 -47.79 17.29
N ILE A 620 -25.99 -49.02 16.81
CA ILE A 620 -25.34 -49.34 15.53
C ILE A 620 -26.05 -48.59 14.39
N ASN A 621 -27.38 -48.71 14.28
CA ASN A 621 -28.16 -48.02 13.24
C ASN A 621 -27.98 -46.49 13.28
N ARG A 622 -27.93 -45.88 14.47
CA ARG A 622 -27.65 -44.44 14.62
C ARG A 622 -26.23 -44.08 14.15
N ILE A 623 -25.24 -44.88 14.50
CA ILE A 623 -23.85 -44.68 14.08
C ILE A 623 -23.72 -44.81 12.56
N GLU A 624 -24.38 -45.80 11.95
CA GLU A 624 -24.39 -45.98 10.50
C GLU A 624 -25.04 -44.80 9.77
N GLN A 625 -26.16 -44.27 10.28
CA GLN A 625 -26.79 -43.05 9.75
C GLN A 625 -25.85 -41.84 9.84
N ASN A 626 -25.16 -41.68 10.98
CA ASN A 626 -24.16 -40.62 11.15
C ASN A 626 -23.00 -40.79 10.16
N LEU A 627 -22.43 -41.99 10.02
CA LEU A 627 -21.37 -42.28 9.06
C LEU A 627 -21.80 -42.01 7.61
N MET A 628 -23.05 -42.33 7.24
CA MET A 628 -23.60 -42.02 5.92
C MET A 628 -23.66 -40.50 5.67
N GLN A 629 -24.09 -39.72 6.67
CA GLN A 629 -24.08 -38.26 6.59
C GLN A 629 -22.65 -37.70 6.49
N LEU A 630 -21.69 -38.23 7.26
CA LEU A 630 -20.28 -37.82 7.20
C LEU A 630 -19.67 -38.12 5.81
N ARG A 631 -19.97 -39.29 5.22
CA ARG A 631 -19.56 -39.62 3.84
C ARG A 631 -20.15 -38.66 2.82
N LYS A 632 -21.41 -38.25 3.00
CA LYS A 632 -22.05 -37.25 2.13
C LYS A 632 -21.32 -35.89 2.20
N ASN A 633 -20.91 -35.46 3.40
CA ASN A 633 -20.13 -34.23 3.58
C ASN A 633 -18.77 -34.33 2.87
N GLN A 634 -18.07 -35.46 3.04
CA GLN A 634 -16.80 -35.73 2.35
C GLN A 634 -16.95 -35.70 0.83
N GLN A 635 -17.99 -36.34 0.30
CA GLN A 635 -18.26 -36.33 -1.14
C GLN A 635 -18.57 -34.92 -1.65
N GLY A 636 -19.29 -34.11 -0.89
CA GLY A 636 -19.58 -32.71 -1.23
C GLY A 636 -18.31 -31.86 -1.37
N TYR A 637 -17.33 -32.07 -0.50
CA TYR A 637 -16.02 -31.42 -0.60
C TYR A 637 -15.20 -31.94 -1.79
N LEU A 638 -15.14 -33.26 -2.00
CA LEU A 638 -14.42 -33.85 -3.14
C LEU A 638 -14.98 -33.40 -4.48
N ASN A 639 -16.31 -33.29 -4.59
CA ASN A 639 -16.97 -32.76 -5.79
C ASN A 639 -16.56 -31.29 -6.03
N PHE A 640 -16.55 -30.46 -4.98
CA PHE A 640 -16.14 -29.07 -5.09
C PHE A 640 -14.69 -28.92 -5.60
N ILE A 641 -13.73 -29.67 -5.04
CA ILE A 641 -12.33 -29.62 -5.49
C ILE A 641 -12.19 -30.14 -6.93
N LYS A 642 -13.01 -31.11 -7.34
CA LYS A 642 -13.03 -31.60 -8.72
C LYS A 642 -13.56 -30.55 -9.70
N GLU A 643 -14.58 -29.79 -9.30
CA GLU A 643 -15.18 -28.71 -10.11
C GLU A 643 -14.29 -27.46 -10.14
N HIS A 644 -13.50 -27.21 -9.09
CA HIS A 644 -12.62 -26.05 -8.95
C HIS A 644 -11.18 -26.47 -8.56
N PRO A 645 -10.44 -27.15 -9.45
CA PRO A 645 -9.11 -27.69 -9.14
C PRO A 645 -8.03 -26.62 -8.90
N ASP A 646 -8.30 -25.38 -9.33
CA ASP A 646 -7.45 -24.21 -9.20
C ASP A 646 -7.65 -23.44 -7.87
N VAL A 647 -8.69 -23.78 -7.10
CA VAL A 647 -8.97 -23.16 -5.80
C VAL A 647 -8.08 -23.76 -4.72
N VAL A 648 -7.25 -22.91 -4.12
CA VAL A 648 -6.39 -23.30 -2.98
C VAL A 648 -7.19 -23.24 -1.68
N VAL A 649 -7.05 -24.28 -0.86
CA VAL A 649 -7.72 -24.44 0.44
C VAL A 649 -6.72 -24.41 1.61
N PRO A 650 -7.14 -23.99 2.82
CA PRO A 650 -6.28 -23.91 3.99
C PRO A 650 -6.19 -25.26 4.73
N ASP A 651 -5.65 -26.28 4.07
CA ASP A 651 -5.45 -27.60 4.66
C ASP A 651 -4.23 -27.65 5.61
N ILE A 652 -3.91 -28.85 6.09
CA ILE A 652 -2.77 -29.09 6.99
C ILE A 652 -1.44 -28.78 6.28
N GLU A 653 -1.35 -29.01 4.96
CA GLU A 653 -0.15 -28.75 4.19
C GLU A 653 0.08 -27.24 4.00
N PHE A 654 -0.99 -26.49 3.71
CA PHE A 654 -0.95 -25.03 3.64
C PHE A 654 -0.40 -24.44 4.93
N TRP A 655 -0.92 -24.84 6.10
CA TRP A 655 -0.49 -24.31 7.41
C TRP A 655 0.71 -25.04 8.05
N ARG A 656 1.40 -25.92 7.32
CA ARG A 656 2.55 -26.64 7.84
C ARG A 656 3.68 -25.67 8.21
N SER A 657 4.41 -25.99 9.30
CA SER A 657 5.62 -25.26 9.68
C SER A 657 6.78 -25.57 8.74
N GLY A 658 7.63 -24.58 8.47
CA GLY A 658 8.84 -24.72 7.64
C GLY A 658 8.90 -23.71 6.49
N ASN A 659 10.11 -23.45 5.99
CA ASN A 659 10.36 -22.43 4.97
C ASN A 659 9.68 -22.73 3.63
N GLU A 660 9.63 -24.00 3.20
CA GLU A 660 8.96 -24.39 1.95
C GLU A 660 7.46 -24.10 2.00
N ALA A 661 6.79 -24.50 3.09
CA ALA A 661 5.37 -24.24 3.29
C ALA A 661 5.09 -22.73 3.42
N TYR A 662 5.94 -21.98 4.13
CA TYR A 662 5.86 -20.52 4.20
C TYR A 662 5.96 -19.86 2.82
N ASN A 663 6.96 -20.22 2.02
CA ASN A 663 7.13 -19.67 0.67
C ASN A 663 5.91 -19.96 -0.20
N MET A 664 5.44 -21.21 -0.20
CA MET A 664 4.24 -21.62 -0.93
C MET A 664 3.01 -20.81 -0.50
N ARG A 665 2.80 -20.63 0.82
CA ARG A 665 1.68 -19.84 1.35
C ARG A 665 1.73 -18.42 0.84
N GLN A 666 2.88 -17.75 0.92
CA GLN A 666 3.01 -16.35 0.52
C GLN A 666 2.73 -16.14 -0.97
N GLU A 667 3.07 -17.12 -1.82
CA GLU A 667 2.82 -17.07 -3.26
C GLU A 667 1.36 -17.36 -3.65
N LYS A 668 0.67 -18.25 -2.92
CA LYS A 668 -0.69 -18.71 -3.23
C LYS A 668 -1.76 -17.89 -2.51
N VAL A 669 -2.98 -17.90 -3.05
CA VAL A 669 -4.12 -17.20 -2.46
C VAL A 669 -5.29 -18.17 -2.27
N LEU A 670 -5.90 -18.14 -1.09
CA LEU A 670 -7.01 -19.01 -0.72
C LEU A 670 -8.34 -18.58 -1.37
N TRP A 671 -9.20 -19.57 -1.60
CA TRP A 671 -10.62 -19.38 -1.92
C TRP A 671 -10.90 -18.46 -3.11
N THR A 672 -10.11 -18.60 -4.16
CA THR A 672 -10.35 -17.92 -5.44
C THR A 672 -10.00 -18.84 -6.60
N SER A 673 -10.79 -18.74 -7.67
CA SER A 673 -10.52 -19.40 -8.95
C SER A 673 -10.00 -18.43 -10.01
N ASP A 674 -9.38 -18.96 -11.05
CA ASP A 674 -8.92 -18.26 -12.25
C ASP A 674 -10.09 -17.58 -12.97
N GLU A 675 -11.22 -18.27 -13.09
CA GLU A 675 -12.44 -17.70 -13.67
C GLU A 675 -12.97 -16.53 -12.85
N LEU A 676 -12.98 -16.63 -11.51
CA LEU A 676 -13.39 -15.52 -10.65
C LEU A 676 -12.47 -14.32 -10.83
N GLN A 677 -11.16 -14.54 -10.89
CA GLN A 677 -10.18 -13.47 -11.12
C GLN A 677 -10.38 -12.81 -12.49
N PHE A 678 -10.62 -13.62 -13.53
CA PHE A 678 -10.92 -13.13 -14.86
C PHE A 678 -12.18 -12.24 -14.89
N GLU A 679 -13.29 -12.73 -14.36
CA GLU A 679 -14.58 -12.02 -14.38
C GLU A 679 -14.54 -10.72 -13.57
N ARG A 680 -13.77 -10.67 -12.46
CA ARG A 680 -13.54 -9.44 -11.68
C ARG A 680 -12.78 -8.39 -12.50
N GLY A 681 -11.80 -8.79 -13.31
CA GLY A 681 -11.09 -7.89 -14.23
C GLY A 681 -11.98 -7.44 -15.40
N LEU A 682 -12.81 -8.35 -15.93
CA LEU A 682 -13.75 -8.05 -17.01
C LEU A 682 -14.82 -7.05 -16.53
N LEU A 683 -15.28 -7.22 -15.28
CA LEU A 683 -16.24 -6.32 -14.65
C LEU A 683 -15.71 -4.88 -14.58
N PHE A 684 -14.43 -4.71 -14.23
CA PHE A 684 -13.79 -3.40 -14.23
C PHE A 684 -13.79 -2.75 -15.62
N LEU A 685 -13.43 -3.48 -16.67
CA LEU A 685 -13.45 -2.92 -18.03
C LEU A 685 -14.86 -2.49 -18.44
N LYS A 686 -15.88 -3.29 -18.10
CA LYS A 686 -17.29 -2.94 -18.33
C LYS A 686 -17.75 -1.74 -17.48
N ALA A 687 -17.21 -1.58 -16.28
CA ALA A 687 -17.44 -0.40 -15.44
C ALA A 687 -16.91 0.87 -16.13
N ILE A 688 -15.73 0.79 -16.75
CA ILE A 688 -15.17 1.91 -17.53
C ILE A 688 -16.01 2.22 -18.77
N VAL A 689 -16.58 1.21 -19.44
CA VAL A 689 -17.52 1.44 -20.56
C VAL A 689 -18.73 2.25 -20.11
N LEU A 690 -19.35 1.92 -18.96
CA LEU A 690 -20.44 2.73 -18.39
C LEU A 690 -19.99 4.16 -18.10
N HIS A 691 -18.82 4.31 -17.50
CA HIS A 691 -18.26 5.63 -17.18
C HIS A 691 -18.03 6.48 -18.44
N LYS A 692 -17.47 5.90 -19.52
CA LYS A 692 -17.37 6.52 -20.85
C LYS A 692 -18.74 7.01 -21.35
N LEU A 693 -19.79 6.18 -21.25
CA LEU A 693 -21.12 6.55 -21.73
C LEU A 693 -21.78 7.66 -20.89
N ILE A 694 -21.44 7.77 -19.60
CA ILE A 694 -21.82 8.93 -18.77
C ILE A 694 -21.19 10.22 -19.31
N LEU A 695 -19.91 10.19 -19.69
CA LEU A 695 -19.23 11.36 -20.27
C LEU A 695 -19.87 11.77 -21.60
N ILE A 696 -20.14 10.79 -22.48
CA ILE A 696 -20.74 11.04 -23.81
C ILE A 696 -22.18 11.57 -23.64
N GLY A 697 -23.00 10.92 -22.82
CA GLY A 697 -24.39 11.30 -22.58
C GLY A 697 -24.58 12.67 -21.92
N ASN A 698 -23.51 13.25 -21.37
CA ASN A 698 -23.50 14.55 -20.70
C ASN A 698 -22.49 15.54 -21.29
N ALA A 699 -22.12 15.40 -22.57
CA ALA A 699 -21.06 16.17 -23.22
C ALA A 699 -21.10 17.68 -22.91
N LYS A 700 -22.27 18.33 -22.99
CA LYS A 700 -22.44 19.77 -22.69
C LYS A 700 -22.19 20.11 -21.22
N SER A 701 -22.65 19.28 -20.28
CA SER A 701 -22.44 19.49 -18.84
C SER A 701 -20.97 19.30 -18.47
N ILE A 702 -20.30 18.30 -19.07
CA ILE A 702 -18.86 18.10 -18.92
C ILE A 702 -18.09 19.30 -19.47
N GLN A 703 -18.45 19.78 -20.66
CA GLN A 703 -17.84 20.97 -21.25
C GLN A 703 -17.96 22.19 -20.32
N SER A 704 -19.15 22.45 -19.77
CA SER A 704 -19.36 23.54 -18.81
C SER A 704 -18.44 23.40 -17.61
N GLY A 705 -18.41 22.22 -16.98
CA GLY A 705 -17.55 21.97 -15.81
C GLY A 705 -16.06 22.13 -16.10
N LEU A 706 -15.59 21.76 -17.30
CA LEU A 706 -14.20 21.95 -17.71
C LEU A 706 -13.83 23.43 -17.90
N TYR A 707 -14.71 24.24 -18.50
CA TYR A 707 -14.49 25.69 -18.58
C TYR A 707 -14.55 26.35 -17.21
N ASP A 708 -15.47 25.90 -16.36
CA ASP A 708 -15.59 26.39 -14.99
C ASP A 708 -14.33 26.07 -14.18
N PHE A 709 -13.72 24.92 -14.43
CA PHE A 709 -12.44 24.54 -13.86
C PHE A 709 -11.27 25.41 -14.37
N GLN A 710 -11.24 25.71 -15.67
CA GLN A 710 -10.22 26.59 -16.25
C GLN A 710 -10.27 28.00 -15.65
N ARG A 711 -11.49 28.51 -15.42
CA ARG A 711 -11.77 29.84 -14.85
C ARG A 711 -11.97 29.84 -13.33
N ARG A 712 -11.64 28.74 -12.65
CA ARG A 712 -11.95 28.54 -11.21
C ARG A 712 -11.50 29.68 -10.29
N TYR A 713 -10.38 30.33 -10.62
CA TYR A 713 -9.85 31.46 -9.83
C TYR A 713 -10.77 32.70 -9.89
N GLU A 714 -11.56 32.87 -10.95
CA GLU A 714 -12.53 33.95 -11.09
C GLU A 714 -13.78 33.74 -10.21
N TYR A 715 -14.03 32.49 -9.79
CA TYR A 715 -15.25 32.10 -9.07
C TYR A 715 -15.03 31.84 -7.58
N LEU A 716 -13.79 31.92 -7.08
CA LEU A 716 -13.46 31.50 -5.70
C LEU A 716 -14.33 32.16 -4.65
N ASP A 717 -14.53 33.48 -4.76
CA ASP A 717 -15.31 34.26 -3.80
C ASP A 717 -16.76 34.43 -4.24
N ALA A 718 -17.01 34.54 -5.55
CA ALA A 718 -18.34 34.85 -6.08
C ALA A 718 -19.27 33.63 -6.17
N ALA A 719 -18.73 32.44 -6.45
CA ALA A 719 -19.51 31.21 -6.67
C ALA A 719 -18.72 29.94 -6.28
N PRO A 720 -18.41 29.72 -4.99
CA PRO A 720 -17.58 28.59 -4.54
C PRO A 720 -18.18 27.21 -4.89
N GLU A 721 -19.51 27.08 -4.87
CA GLU A 721 -20.22 25.84 -5.29
C GLU A 721 -19.90 25.44 -6.73
N LYS A 722 -19.66 26.43 -7.59
CA LYS A 722 -19.29 26.23 -8.99
C LYS A 722 -17.88 25.65 -9.11
N VAL A 723 -16.96 26.09 -8.26
CA VAL A 723 -15.59 25.57 -8.18
C VAL A 723 -15.59 24.14 -7.66
N GLU A 724 -16.38 23.84 -6.64
CA GLU A 724 -16.54 22.49 -6.11
C GLU A 724 -17.11 21.53 -7.15
N ASN A 725 -18.16 21.95 -7.86
CA ASN A 725 -18.74 21.16 -8.95
C ASN A 725 -17.74 20.96 -10.10
N ALA A 726 -16.94 21.97 -10.45
CA ALA A 726 -15.90 21.84 -11.45
C ALA A 726 -14.87 20.76 -11.06
N TRP A 727 -14.47 20.70 -9.78
CA TRP A 727 -13.63 19.61 -9.28
C TRP A 727 -14.33 18.25 -9.35
N ASN A 728 -15.62 18.16 -9.03
CA ASN A 728 -16.39 16.93 -9.17
C ASN A 728 -16.43 16.44 -10.63
N VAL A 729 -16.54 17.36 -11.60
CA VAL A 729 -16.46 17.04 -13.03
C VAL A 729 -15.05 16.60 -13.43
N ILE A 730 -13.99 17.23 -12.90
CA ILE A 730 -12.60 16.80 -13.14
C ILE A 730 -12.35 15.38 -12.61
N HIS A 731 -12.82 15.05 -11.40
CA HIS A 731 -12.77 13.69 -10.84
C HIS A 731 -13.71 12.70 -11.54
N LEU A 732 -14.71 13.18 -12.27
CA LEU A 732 -15.47 12.36 -13.19
C LEU A 732 -14.62 12.05 -14.42
N VAL A 733 -14.03 13.03 -15.10
CA VAL A 733 -13.21 12.82 -16.31
C VAL A 733 -11.91 12.05 -16.03
N PHE A 734 -11.24 12.35 -14.92
CA PHE A 734 -10.02 11.72 -14.46
C PHE A 734 -10.27 11.06 -13.10
N PRO A 735 -10.70 9.79 -13.07
CA PRO A 735 -10.96 9.11 -11.81
C PRO A 735 -9.79 9.08 -10.83
N VAL A 736 -8.54 9.07 -11.33
CA VAL A 736 -7.33 9.14 -10.52
C VAL A 736 -6.52 10.39 -10.86
N ILE A 737 -6.35 11.28 -9.88
CA ILE A 737 -5.51 12.47 -10.02
C ILE A 737 -4.26 12.31 -9.18
N SER A 738 -3.09 12.64 -9.73
CA SER A 738 -1.86 12.69 -8.96
C SER A 738 -1.34 14.11 -8.77
N THR A 739 -0.72 14.37 -7.61
CA THR A 739 -0.12 15.67 -7.28
C THR A 739 0.98 15.49 -6.24
N THR A 740 1.86 16.49 -6.07
CA THR A 740 2.79 16.51 -4.94
C THR A 740 2.19 17.23 -3.74
N PHE A 741 2.69 16.93 -2.53
CA PHE A 741 2.28 17.64 -1.32
C PHE A 741 2.48 19.16 -1.43
N ALA A 742 3.58 19.60 -2.03
CA ALA A 742 3.89 21.02 -2.20
C ALA A 742 2.86 21.77 -3.07
N SER A 743 2.19 21.07 -3.99
CA SER A 743 1.17 21.67 -4.86
C SER A 743 -0.26 21.47 -4.36
N PHE A 744 -0.45 20.75 -3.25
CA PHE A 744 -1.79 20.34 -2.78
C PHE A 744 -2.63 21.56 -2.37
N ARG A 745 -2.04 22.47 -1.59
CA ARG A 745 -2.66 23.74 -1.16
C ARG A 745 -3.17 24.53 -2.35
N SER A 746 -2.30 24.88 -3.29
CA SER A 746 -2.63 25.73 -4.45
C SER A 746 -3.67 25.10 -5.37
N MET A 747 -3.70 23.77 -5.44
CA MET A 747 -4.63 23.03 -6.28
C MET A 747 -6.02 22.96 -5.63
N TYR A 748 -6.11 22.61 -4.34
CA TYR A 748 -7.37 22.36 -3.66
C TYR A 748 -7.81 23.47 -2.69
N GLN A 749 -7.22 24.66 -2.75
CA GLN A 749 -7.35 25.73 -1.74
C GLN A 749 -8.76 25.92 -1.16
N THR A 750 -9.79 25.98 -2.02
CA THR A 750 -11.19 26.24 -1.62
C THR A 750 -12.03 25.03 -1.29
N MET A 751 -11.51 23.81 -1.44
CA MET A 751 -12.30 22.62 -1.13
C MET A 751 -12.54 22.50 0.38
N PRO A 752 -13.65 21.91 0.82
CA PRO A 752 -13.87 21.66 2.23
C PRO A 752 -12.98 20.51 2.75
N LYS A 753 -12.93 20.35 4.08
CA LYS A 753 -12.44 19.10 4.69
C LYS A 753 -13.30 17.93 4.21
N ASP A 754 -12.71 16.74 4.14
CA ASP A 754 -13.40 15.50 3.71
C ASP A 754 -13.95 15.52 2.25
N PHE A 755 -13.49 16.46 1.41
CA PHE A 755 -13.87 16.52 -0.01
C PHE A 755 -13.44 15.27 -0.81
N ILE A 756 -12.22 14.78 -0.61
CA ILE A 756 -11.66 13.62 -1.31
C ILE A 756 -12.09 12.34 -0.60
N ASP A 757 -12.66 11.37 -1.32
CA ASP A 757 -13.08 10.11 -0.71
C ASP A 757 -11.86 9.24 -0.34
N TYR A 758 -10.89 9.11 -1.25
CA TYR A 758 -9.70 8.27 -1.06
C TYR A 758 -8.39 9.00 -1.41
N LEU A 759 -7.52 9.15 -0.42
CA LEU A 759 -6.15 9.61 -0.57
C LEU A 759 -5.18 8.43 -0.49
N TYR A 760 -4.35 8.28 -1.51
CA TYR A 760 -3.28 7.30 -1.57
C TYR A 760 -1.94 8.03 -1.50
N ILE A 761 -1.04 7.59 -0.63
CA ILE A 761 0.33 8.09 -0.57
C ILE A 761 1.25 6.97 -0.97
N ASP A 762 1.90 7.11 -2.12
CA ASP A 762 2.96 6.20 -2.54
C ASP A 762 4.33 6.74 -2.11
N GLU A 763 5.24 5.82 -1.80
CA GLU A 763 6.54 6.13 -1.20
C GLU A 763 6.42 6.92 0.11
N ALA A 764 5.42 6.60 0.93
CA ALA A 764 5.11 7.29 2.18
C ALA A 764 6.26 7.30 3.20
N GLY A 765 7.25 6.41 3.04
CA GLY A 765 8.45 6.35 3.88
C GLY A 765 9.39 7.55 3.72
N GLN A 766 9.33 8.30 2.62
CA GLN A 766 10.20 9.48 2.39
C GLN A 766 9.51 10.82 2.61
N ALA A 767 8.22 10.82 2.89
CA ALA A 767 7.50 12.05 3.17
C ALA A 767 7.60 12.36 4.66
N ILE A 768 7.97 13.59 5.00
CA ILE A 768 7.86 14.11 6.36
C ILE A 768 6.38 14.17 6.76
N PRO A 769 6.01 13.89 8.02
CA PRO A 769 4.63 13.81 8.47
C PRO A 769 3.78 15.04 8.13
N GLN A 770 4.33 16.24 8.36
CA GLN A 770 3.60 17.49 8.22
C GLN A 770 3.24 17.84 6.77
N ALA A 771 4.01 17.33 5.78
CA ALA A 771 3.72 17.57 4.37
C ALA A 771 2.38 16.96 3.92
N ALA A 772 1.91 15.89 4.60
CA ALA A 772 0.66 15.22 4.26
C ALA A 772 -0.58 15.88 4.87
N VAL A 773 -0.44 16.83 5.81
CA VAL A 773 -1.57 17.37 6.60
C VAL A 773 -2.65 17.97 5.71
N GLY A 774 -2.29 18.79 4.72
CA GLY A 774 -3.25 19.41 3.80
C GLY A 774 -4.04 18.40 2.98
N ALA A 775 -3.39 17.31 2.57
CA ALA A 775 -4.04 16.23 1.84
C ALA A 775 -4.96 15.41 2.76
N ILE A 776 -4.50 15.03 3.95
CA ILE A 776 -5.26 14.23 4.91
C ILE A 776 -6.49 15.00 5.42
N GLN A 777 -6.35 16.30 5.67
CA GLN A 777 -7.43 17.18 6.12
C GLN A 777 -8.59 17.24 5.10
N ARG A 778 -8.30 17.03 3.82
CA ARG A 778 -9.28 17.01 2.73
C ARG A 778 -9.76 15.59 2.40
N ALA A 779 -9.27 14.55 3.08
CA ALA A 779 -9.51 13.15 2.74
C ALA A 779 -10.31 12.37 3.80
N GLN A 780 -11.31 11.62 3.35
CA GLN A 780 -12.13 10.76 4.21
C GLN A 780 -11.43 9.46 4.58
N HIS A 781 -10.71 8.85 3.64
CA HIS A 781 -9.94 7.64 3.81
C HIS A 781 -8.53 7.83 3.28
N PHE A 782 -7.57 7.23 3.96
CA PHE A 782 -6.15 7.41 3.70
C PHE A 782 -5.44 6.04 3.66
N VAL A 783 -4.72 5.78 2.57
CA VAL A 783 -3.90 4.57 2.39
C VAL A 783 -2.44 4.97 2.17
N ALA A 784 -1.58 4.61 3.11
CA ALA A 784 -0.13 4.78 3.00
C ALA A 784 0.53 3.51 2.45
N VAL A 785 1.31 3.65 1.39
CA VAL A 785 2.10 2.55 0.82
C VAL A 785 3.55 3.00 0.73
N GLY A 786 4.44 2.21 1.30
CA GLY A 786 5.84 2.60 1.42
C GLY A 786 6.69 1.52 2.04
N ASP A 787 7.91 1.90 2.38
CA ASP A 787 8.88 1.02 3.03
C ASP A 787 9.84 1.84 3.91
N PRO A 788 9.72 1.74 5.25
CA PRO A 788 10.54 2.49 6.19
C PRO A 788 12.01 2.01 6.19
N VAL A 789 12.30 0.85 5.58
CA VAL A 789 13.67 0.32 5.46
C VAL A 789 14.36 0.80 4.17
N GLN A 790 13.65 1.53 3.32
CA GLN A 790 14.23 2.29 2.22
C GLN A 790 14.64 3.69 2.71
N ILE A 791 14.54 4.73 1.89
CA ILE A 791 15.17 6.02 2.19
C ILE A 791 14.38 6.81 3.23
N GLU A 792 15.13 7.35 4.19
CA GLU A 792 14.82 8.46 5.12
C GLU A 792 14.02 9.62 4.49
N PRO A 793 13.02 10.29 5.10
CA PRO A 793 12.70 11.65 4.66
C PRO A 793 13.94 12.55 4.73
N VAL A 794 14.09 13.45 3.77
CA VAL A 794 15.20 14.42 3.79
C VAL A 794 14.80 15.58 4.69
N VAL A 795 15.46 15.70 5.84
CA VAL A 795 15.26 16.79 6.80
C VAL A 795 16.51 17.67 6.81
N THR A 796 16.33 18.98 6.58
CA THR A 796 17.45 19.95 6.50
C THR A 796 17.67 20.73 7.80
N ILE A 797 16.80 20.55 8.79
CA ILE A 797 16.94 21.13 10.13
C ILE A 797 17.70 20.16 11.03
N ASP A 798 18.54 20.69 11.91
CA ASP A 798 19.32 19.92 12.88
C ASP A 798 18.44 19.09 13.85
N ARG A 799 18.91 17.88 14.19
CA ARG A 799 18.21 16.94 15.08
C ARG A 799 17.89 17.55 16.44
N ASN A 800 18.86 18.22 17.07
CA ASN A 800 18.70 18.73 18.42
C ASN A 800 17.70 19.90 18.46
N LEU A 801 17.60 20.67 17.37
CA LEU A 801 16.58 21.71 17.25
C LEU A 801 15.17 21.11 17.14
N ILE A 802 15.00 20.05 16.34
CA ILE A 802 13.73 19.31 16.26
C ILE A 802 13.34 18.73 17.63
N ASP A 803 14.31 18.16 18.36
CA ASP A 803 14.09 17.63 19.71
C ASP A 803 13.72 18.72 20.72
N SER A 804 14.31 19.91 20.61
CA SER A 804 13.96 21.07 21.44
C SER A 804 12.52 21.51 21.21
N VAL A 805 12.09 21.62 19.94
CA VAL A 805 10.70 21.95 19.59
C VAL A 805 9.75 20.88 20.13
N ARG A 806 10.08 19.61 19.93
CA ARG A 806 9.29 18.48 20.43
C ARG A 806 9.07 18.56 21.95
N LYS A 807 10.14 18.73 22.71
CA LYS A 807 10.10 18.84 24.19
C LYS A 807 9.27 20.06 24.61
N ALA A 808 9.45 21.21 23.94
CA ALA A 808 8.73 22.44 24.26
C ALA A 808 7.21 22.32 24.11
N PHE A 809 6.74 21.62 23.07
CA PHE A 809 5.30 21.37 22.84
C PHE A 809 4.77 20.10 23.54
N ASN A 810 5.61 19.38 24.29
CA ASN A 810 5.27 18.11 24.92
C ASN A 810 4.67 17.09 23.93
N VAL A 811 5.34 16.94 22.78
CA VAL A 811 4.92 16.03 21.70
C VAL A 811 5.73 14.72 21.78
N PRO A 812 5.10 13.55 21.60
CA PRO A 812 5.81 12.27 21.49
C PRO A 812 6.84 12.25 20.35
N GLU A 813 7.96 11.57 20.55
CA GLU A 813 9.04 11.42 19.55
C GLU A 813 8.56 10.85 18.22
N ARG A 814 7.63 9.88 18.25
CA ARG A 814 7.04 9.29 17.04
C ARG A 814 6.33 10.27 16.10
N LEU A 815 6.03 11.49 16.55
CA LEU A 815 5.36 12.51 15.75
C LEU A 815 6.34 13.57 15.23
N VAL A 816 7.45 13.78 15.94
CA VAL A 816 8.42 14.83 15.68
C VAL A 816 9.82 14.26 15.92
N SER A 817 10.42 13.68 14.88
CA SER A 817 11.84 13.31 14.85
C SER A 817 12.34 13.31 13.40
N ILE A 818 13.65 13.26 13.20
CA ILE A 818 14.26 13.18 11.86
C ILE A 818 13.96 11.86 11.16
N GLU A 819 13.65 10.80 11.92
CA GLU A 819 13.30 9.47 11.41
C GLU A 819 11.79 9.30 11.17
N SER A 820 10.97 10.24 11.66
CA SER A 820 9.51 10.19 11.50
C SER A 820 9.13 10.44 10.04
N SER A 821 8.28 9.58 9.51
CA SER A 821 7.73 9.67 8.14
C SER A 821 6.22 9.47 8.11
N VAL A 822 5.60 9.83 6.99
CA VAL A 822 4.18 9.54 6.76
C VAL A 822 3.88 8.06 6.96
N GLN A 823 4.73 7.15 6.48
CA GLN A 823 4.58 5.71 6.69
C GLN A 823 4.57 5.34 8.18
N THR A 824 5.53 5.81 8.98
CA THR A 824 5.64 5.43 10.39
C THR A 824 4.44 5.87 11.23
N LEU A 825 3.89 7.06 10.98
CA LEU A 825 2.67 7.51 11.65
C LEU A 825 1.44 6.74 11.17
N SER A 826 1.38 6.42 9.87
CA SER A 826 0.30 5.62 9.29
C SER A 826 0.28 4.21 9.87
N ASP A 827 1.46 3.60 10.03
CA ASP A 827 1.63 2.32 10.70
C ASP A 827 1.14 2.40 12.14
N GLY A 828 1.57 3.42 12.88
CA GLY A 828 1.08 3.69 14.23
C GLY A 828 -0.43 3.92 14.32
N ALA A 829 -1.09 4.34 13.25
CA ALA A 829 -2.53 4.59 13.17
C ALA A 829 -3.36 3.44 12.55
N ASN A 830 -2.69 2.43 11.99
CA ASN A 830 -3.28 1.23 11.44
C ASN A 830 -3.34 0.12 12.51
N ILE A 831 -4.51 -0.54 12.61
CA ILE A 831 -4.72 -1.61 13.60
C ILE A 831 -4.14 -2.95 13.14
N TYR A 832 -3.94 -3.17 11.83
CA TYR A 832 -3.41 -4.43 11.29
C TYR A 832 -1.96 -4.26 10.86
N GLY A 833 -1.11 -5.21 11.23
CA GLY A 833 0.32 -5.10 10.96
C GLY A 833 1.13 -6.24 11.54
N TYR A 834 2.43 -6.04 11.72
CA TYR A 834 3.29 -6.96 12.45
C TYR A 834 4.38 -6.21 13.23
N TRP A 835 4.92 -6.86 14.25
CA TRP A 835 6.05 -6.35 15.03
C TRP A 835 7.37 -6.78 14.40
N LYS A 836 8.15 -5.80 13.94
CA LYS A 836 9.50 -5.98 13.41
C LYS A 836 10.53 -5.79 14.54
N GLY A 837 11.63 -6.54 14.53
CA GLY A 837 12.71 -6.44 15.51
C GLY A 837 12.59 -7.37 16.72
N GLU A 838 13.62 -7.36 17.57
CA GLU A 838 13.75 -8.20 18.76
C GLU A 838 13.01 -7.59 19.97
N GLU A 839 12.81 -8.38 21.04
CA GLU A 839 12.14 -7.92 22.26
C GLU A 839 12.86 -6.72 22.90
N GLY A 840 12.14 -5.61 23.09
CA GLY A 840 12.67 -4.34 23.59
C GLY A 840 12.86 -3.26 22.51
N GLU A 841 13.01 -3.66 21.24
CA GLU A 841 13.16 -2.75 20.09
C GLU A 841 12.08 -2.96 19.01
N LYS A 842 10.93 -3.55 19.39
CA LYS A 842 9.86 -3.89 18.46
C LYS A 842 9.25 -2.63 17.83
N GLN A 843 9.30 -2.54 16.50
CA GLN A 843 8.62 -1.52 15.72
C GLN A 843 7.33 -2.08 15.12
N TRP A 844 6.21 -1.38 15.32
CA TRP A 844 4.96 -1.71 14.66
C TRP A 844 4.98 -1.21 13.22
N ILE A 845 4.77 -2.11 12.27
CA ILE A 845 4.62 -1.73 10.86
C ILE A 845 3.30 -2.28 10.32
N GLY A 846 2.72 -1.61 9.32
CA GLY A 846 1.47 -1.99 8.66
C GLY A 846 1.53 -3.34 7.95
N VAL A 847 0.49 -3.65 7.17
CA VAL A 847 0.36 -4.96 6.51
C VAL A 847 1.56 -5.21 5.58
N PRO A 848 2.37 -6.26 5.83
CA PRO A 848 3.60 -6.46 5.08
C PRO A 848 3.37 -7.21 3.75
N LEU A 849 4.16 -6.91 2.73
CA LEU A 849 4.19 -7.65 1.46
C LEU A 849 5.51 -8.42 1.34
N TRP A 850 5.47 -9.74 1.16
CA TRP A 850 6.69 -10.56 1.20
C TRP A 850 7.18 -11.07 -0.16
N VAL A 851 6.32 -11.17 -1.17
CA VAL A 851 6.69 -11.78 -2.45
C VAL A 851 7.42 -10.78 -3.35
N HIS A 852 8.69 -11.05 -3.65
CA HIS A 852 9.57 -10.19 -4.44
C HIS A 852 9.67 -10.65 -5.90
N ARG A 853 9.39 -9.76 -6.87
CA ARG A 853 9.34 -10.11 -8.30
C ARG A 853 10.36 -9.38 -9.19
N ARG A 854 11.36 -8.68 -8.63
CA ARG A 854 12.23 -7.76 -9.38
C ARG A 854 13.65 -8.29 -9.64
N CYS A 855 14.40 -8.56 -8.58
CA CYS A 855 15.83 -8.84 -8.59
C CYS A 855 16.07 -10.34 -8.51
N LEU A 856 17.08 -10.81 -9.23
CA LEU A 856 17.58 -12.18 -9.14
C LEU A 856 18.51 -12.35 -7.91
N ASN A 857 18.80 -13.60 -7.55
CA ASN A 857 19.87 -13.94 -6.63
C ASN A 857 21.23 -13.63 -7.26
N PRO A 858 22.21 -13.08 -6.52
CA PRO A 858 22.24 -12.90 -5.06
C PRO A 858 21.66 -11.57 -4.53
N MET A 859 21.25 -10.63 -5.39
CA MET A 859 20.75 -9.31 -4.93
C MET A 859 19.53 -9.44 -4.02
N PHE A 860 18.62 -10.37 -4.34
CA PHE A 860 17.49 -10.72 -3.47
C PHE A 860 17.98 -11.20 -2.08
N THR A 861 18.85 -12.21 -2.03
CA THR A 861 19.42 -12.75 -0.79
C THR A 861 20.07 -11.68 0.08
N ILE A 862 20.91 -10.83 -0.53
CA ILE A 862 21.58 -9.73 0.18
C ILE A 862 20.54 -8.81 0.83
N SER A 863 19.55 -8.34 0.06
CA SER A 863 18.51 -7.43 0.54
C SER A 863 17.68 -8.07 1.67
N ASN A 864 17.26 -9.33 1.50
CA ASN A 864 16.45 -10.05 2.48
C ASN A 864 17.18 -10.22 3.82
N LYS A 865 18.48 -10.50 3.76
CA LYS A 865 19.35 -10.69 4.93
C LYS A 865 19.63 -9.39 5.69
N ILE A 866 19.87 -8.28 5.00
CA ILE A 866 20.26 -7.02 5.65
C ILE A 866 19.08 -6.18 6.15
N ALA A 867 17.89 -6.33 5.55
CA ALA A 867 16.77 -5.39 5.74
C ALA A 867 15.45 -6.03 6.19
N TYR A 868 15.19 -7.31 5.91
CA TYR A 868 13.84 -7.89 5.99
C TYR A 868 13.74 -9.21 6.75
N GLU A 869 14.67 -9.49 7.68
CA GLU A 869 14.59 -10.62 8.62
C GLU A 869 14.42 -11.99 7.93
N GLN A 870 14.88 -12.12 6.67
CA GLN A 870 14.67 -13.29 5.81
C GLN A 870 13.20 -13.65 5.53
N LYS A 871 12.27 -12.70 5.71
CA LYS A 871 10.84 -12.93 5.46
C LYS A 871 10.43 -12.80 4.00
N MET A 872 11.20 -12.11 3.15
CA MET A 872 10.84 -12.02 1.73
C MET A 872 10.92 -13.38 1.04
N VAL A 873 10.06 -13.58 0.04
CA VAL A 873 9.93 -14.82 -0.74
C VAL A 873 10.21 -14.51 -2.21
N LEU A 874 11.05 -15.33 -2.85
CA LEU A 874 11.28 -15.29 -4.29
C LEU A 874 10.36 -16.33 -4.96
N PRO A 875 9.51 -15.94 -5.94
CA PRO A 875 8.61 -16.85 -6.63
C PRO A 875 9.29 -18.00 -7.37
N GLU A 876 8.59 -19.12 -7.48
CA GLU A 876 9.12 -20.33 -8.10
C GLU A 876 9.49 -20.17 -9.59
N TYR A 877 8.75 -19.37 -10.34
CA TYR A 877 9.08 -19.10 -11.75
C TYR A 877 10.38 -18.30 -11.90
N ILE A 878 10.76 -17.49 -10.92
CA ILE A 878 12.05 -16.79 -10.92
C ILE A 878 13.16 -17.78 -10.58
N LYS A 879 12.97 -18.62 -9.55
CA LYS A 879 13.93 -19.68 -9.20
C LYS A 879 14.16 -20.65 -10.36
N SER A 880 13.09 -21.02 -11.07
CA SER A 880 13.16 -21.89 -12.25
C SER A 880 14.00 -21.26 -13.37
N ASN A 881 13.83 -19.96 -13.64
CA ASN A 881 14.70 -19.24 -14.59
C ASN A 881 16.17 -19.23 -14.14
N GLU A 882 16.44 -19.15 -12.83
CA GLU A 882 17.80 -19.25 -12.29
C GLU A 882 18.40 -20.65 -12.52
N LEU A 883 17.62 -21.72 -12.35
CA LEU A 883 18.03 -23.10 -12.65
C LEU A 883 18.33 -23.32 -14.13
N GLU A 884 17.67 -22.57 -15.03
CA GLU A 884 17.98 -22.52 -16.47
C GLU A 884 19.25 -21.70 -16.82
N GLY A 885 20.02 -21.26 -15.81
CA GLY A 885 21.27 -20.53 -15.99
C GLY A 885 21.12 -19.00 -16.04
N LYS A 886 19.91 -18.45 -15.82
CA LYS A 886 19.68 -17.00 -15.73
C LYS A 886 19.85 -16.52 -14.28
N VAL A 887 20.99 -16.81 -13.67
CA VAL A 887 21.32 -16.37 -12.30
C VAL A 887 21.85 -14.93 -12.33
N GLY A 888 21.49 -14.14 -11.33
CA GLY A 888 22.08 -12.82 -11.11
C GLY A 888 23.55 -12.90 -10.68
N ARG A 889 24.19 -11.74 -10.60
CA ARG A 889 25.65 -11.63 -10.46
C ARG A 889 26.02 -10.55 -9.47
N VAL A 890 26.83 -10.90 -8.48
CA VAL A 890 27.44 -9.95 -7.54
C VAL A 890 28.95 -10.09 -7.63
N SER A 891 29.64 -8.97 -7.84
CA SER A 891 31.10 -8.97 -7.92
C SER A 891 31.71 -7.67 -7.39
N TRP A 892 33.03 -7.69 -7.24
CA TRP A 892 33.82 -6.53 -6.86
C TRP A 892 34.82 -6.19 -7.96
N ILE A 893 35.00 -4.90 -8.19
CA ILE A 893 36.17 -4.37 -8.88
C ILE A 893 37.04 -3.73 -7.80
N ASP A 894 38.08 -4.45 -7.37
CA ASP A 894 38.98 -4.02 -6.30
C ASP A 894 39.89 -2.90 -6.80
N VAL A 895 39.65 -1.67 -6.34
CA VAL A 895 40.36 -0.47 -6.76
C VAL A 895 40.74 0.38 -5.56
N LYS A 896 42.06 0.50 -5.37
CA LYS A 896 42.67 1.32 -4.32
C LYS A 896 43.13 2.65 -4.90
N GLY A 897 43.15 3.68 -4.06
CA GLY A 897 43.62 5.00 -4.42
C GLY A 897 43.49 5.96 -3.25
N LYS A 898 43.94 7.20 -3.44
CA LYS A 898 43.78 8.27 -2.44
C LYS A 898 42.63 9.17 -2.84
N ALA A 899 41.80 9.53 -1.88
CA ALA A 899 40.66 10.40 -2.11
C ALA A 899 41.15 11.84 -2.33
N ASN A 900 41.03 12.33 -3.56
CA ASN A 900 41.37 13.71 -3.91
C ASN A 900 40.48 14.19 -5.08
N PRO A 901 39.49 15.06 -4.85
CA PRO A 901 39.08 15.69 -3.58
C PRO A 901 38.44 14.73 -2.55
N LYS A 902 38.12 15.24 -1.34
CA LYS A 902 37.49 14.45 -0.25
C LYS A 902 36.29 13.64 -0.78
N GLN A 903 36.20 12.36 -0.38
CA GLN A 903 35.17 11.42 -0.83
C GLN A 903 35.12 11.24 -2.36
N PHE A 904 36.26 11.29 -3.06
CA PHE A 904 36.38 10.82 -4.44
C PHE A 904 37.75 10.20 -4.73
N VAL A 905 37.77 8.91 -5.04
CA VAL A 905 38.97 8.18 -5.49
C VAL A 905 38.97 8.16 -7.02
N LYS A 906 39.93 8.85 -7.63
CA LYS A 906 40.01 9.04 -9.09
C LYS A 906 40.09 7.71 -9.85
N GLU A 907 40.87 6.77 -9.32
CA GLU A 907 41.07 5.45 -9.92
C GLU A 907 39.75 4.67 -10.02
N GLN A 908 38.89 4.75 -9.00
CA GLN A 908 37.55 4.13 -9.02
C GLN A 908 36.67 4.77 -10.11
N GLY A 909 36.74 6.09 -10.26
CA GLY A 909 36.02 6.83 -11.30
C GLY A 909 36.46 6.48 -12.72
N ILE A 910 37.76 6.25 -12.95
CA ILE A 910 38.29 5.82 -14.25
C ILE A 910 37.75 4.43 -14.60
N VAL A 911 37.92 3.48 -13.69
CA VAL A 911 37.57 2.08 -13.92
C VAL A 911 36.06 1.90 -14.19
N VAL A 912 35.20 2.58 -13.43
CA VAL A 912 33.74 2.47 -13.67
C VAL A 912 33.33 3.06 -15.03
N VAL A 913 34.01 4.12 -15.49
CA VAL A 913 33.75 4.71 -16.82
C VAL A 913 34.25 3.79 -17.93
N GLU A 914 35.37 3.10 -17.75
CA GLU A 914 35.86 2.09 -18.69
C GLU A 914 34.90 0.91 -18.82
N GLU A 915 34.35 0.41 -17.71
CA GLU A 915 33.32 -0.63 -17.74
C GLU A 915 32.02 -0.14 -18.39
N LEU A 916 31.62 1.10 -18.11
CA LEU A 916 30.46 1.71 -18.76
C LEU A 916 30.64 1.81 -20.30
N LYS A 917 31.86 2.07 -20.79
CA LYS A 917 32.14 2.02 -22.24
C LYS A 917 31.89 0.63 -22.83
N LYS A 918 32.29 -0.43 -22.11
CA LYS A 918 32.05 -1.81 -22.54
C LYS A 918 30.55 -2.11 -22.59
N ASP A 919 29.79 -1.65 -21.60
CA ASP A 919 28.34 -1.81 -21.57
C ASP A 919 27.65 -1.05 -22.73
N TRP A 920 28.11 0.16 -23.06
CA TRP A 920 27.66 0.90 -24.24
C TRP A 920 27.90 0.13 -25.54
N VAL A 921 29.11 -0.39 -25.74
CA VAL A 921 29.45 -1.21 -26.92
C VAL A 921 28.57 -2.46 -26.98
N LYS A 922 28.32 -3.11 -25.84
CA LYS A 922 27.42 -4.28 -25.76
C LYS A 922 25.98 -3.93 -26.12
N ALA A 923 25.47 -2.80 -25.63
CA ALA A 923 24.12 -2.31 -25.96
C ALA A 923 23.97 -2.10 -27.48
N MET A 924 24.94 -1.42 -28.10
CA MET A 924 24.95 -1.19 -29.55
C MET A 924 24.98 -2.49 -30.35
N LYS A 925 25.82 -3.46 -29.95
CA LYS A 925 25.87 -4.79 -30.59
C LYS A 925 24.55 -5.55 -30.49
N SER A 926 23.77 -5.32 -29.42
CA SER A 926 22.44 -5.91 -29.22
C SER A 926 21.29 -5.12 -29.86
N GLY A 927 21.58 -4.11 -30.68
CA GLY A 927 20.58 -3.27 -31.34
C GLY A 927 19.91 -2.23 -30.43
N LYS A 928 20.41 -2.04 -29.20
CA LYS A 928 19.93 -1.01 -28.26
C LYS A 928 20.71 0.28 -28.45
N GLN A 929 20.04 1.42 -28.26
CA GLN A 929 20.66 2.74 -28.38
C GLN A 929 21.52 3.11 -27.16
N GLU A 930 21.18 2.63 -25.97
CA GLU A 930 21.89 2.94 -24.72
C GLU A 930 21.87 1.74 -23.77
N PRO A 931 22.83 1.64 -22.83
CA PRO A 931 22.86 0.57 -21.84
C PRO A 931 21.86 0.82 -20.71
N ASN A 932 21.25 -0.26 -20.21
CA ASN A 932 20.38 -0.24 -19.04
C ASN A 932 21.21 -0.42 -17.75
N VAL A 933 21.95 0.63 -17.40
CA VAL A 933 22.96 0.63 -16.32
C VAL A 933 22.79 1.85 -15.44
N PHE A 934 22.88 1.66 -14.12
CA PHE A 934 23.04 2.77 -13.18
C PHE A 934 24.42 2.79 -12.52
N ILE A 935 24.94 4.00 -12.29
CA ILE A 935 26.08 4.23 -11.39
C ILE A 935 25.57 4.95 -10.15
N ILE A 936 25.62 4.25 -9.02
CA ILE A 936 25.09 4.68 -7.74
C ILE A 936 26.25 4.93 -6.78
N THR A 937 26.18 5.99 -6.00
CA THR A 937 27.18 6.30 -4.97
C THR A 937 26.53 6.93 -3.73
N PRO A 938 27.05 6.72 -2.51
CA PRO A 938 26.57 7.43 -1.33
C PRO A 938 26.91 8.92 -1.33
N PHE A 939 27.84 9.40 -2.17
CA PHE A 939 28.39 10.76 -2.07
C PHE A 939 28.14 11.61 -3.32
N SER A 940 27.58 12.81 -3.12
CA SER A 940 27.32 13.76 -4.22
C SER A 940 28.58 14.17 -4.97
N ARG A 941 29.76 14.20 -4.31
CA ARG A 941 31.02 14.52 -4.99
C ARG A 941 31.41 13.46 -6.01
N VAL A 942 31.33 12.17 -5.65
CA VAL A 942 31.60 11.04 -6.55
C VAL A 942 30.71 11.13 -7.79
N LYS A 943 29.41 11.38 -7.60
CA LYS A 943 28.46 11.57 -8.70
C LYS A 943 28.94 12.63 -9.69
N SER A 944 29.24 13.84 -9.20
CA SER A 944 29.63 14.98 -10.05
C SER A 944 30.93 14.72 -10.82
N GLU A 945 31.91 14.09 -10.17
CA GLU A 945 33.18 13.73 -10.80
C GLU A 945 32.99 12.65 -11.87
N ILE A 946 32.24 11.58 -11.59
CA ILE A 946 31.96 10.52 -12.58
C ILE A 946 31.21 11.08 -13.78
N ILE A 947 30.18 11.93 -13.59
CA ILE A 947 29.47 12.57 -14.71
C ILE A 947 30.45 13.36 -15.58
N THR A 948 31.39 14.08 -14.96
CA THR A 948 32.40 14.88 -15.67
C THR A 948 33.34 13.99 -16.49
N PHE A 949 33.86 12.92 -15.91
CA PHE A 949 34.70 11.95 -16.61
C PHE A 949 33.93 11.24 -17.74
N ALA A 950 32.76 10.68 -17.44
CA ALA A 950 31.93 9.98 -18.41
C ALA A 950 31.54 10.87 -19.60
N LYS A 951 31.23 12.15 -19.36
CA LYS A 951 30.92 13.10 -20.44
C LYS A 951 32.08 13.30 -21.41
N LYS A 952 33.32 13.36 -20.92
CA LYS A 952 34.51 13.48 -21.76
C LYS A 952 34.76 12.20 -22.56
N GLU A 953 34.63 11.07 -21.89
CA GLU A 953 35.06 9.76 -22.38
C GLU A 953 34.02 9.05 -23.27
N LEU A 954 32.72 9.32 -23.10
CA LEU A 954 31.65 8.73 -23.91
C LEU A 954 31.31 9.54 -25.17
N LYS A 955 31.64 10.84 -25.21
CA LYS A 955 31.41 11.70 -26.37
C LYS A 955 31.91 11.11 -27.72
N PRO A 956 33.10 10.47 -27.82
CA PRO A 956 33.55 9.87 -29.08
C PRO A 956 32.86 8.55 -29.43
N LEU A 957 32.19 7.89 -28.48
CA LEU A 957 31.59 6.56 -28.64
C LEU A 957 30.11 6.61 -29.02
N VAL A 958 29.38 7.67 -28.64
CA VAL A 958 27.92 7.71 -28.76
C VAL A 958 27.46 8.45 -30.02
N ASN A 959 26.43 7.92 -30.70
CA ASN A 959 25.80 8.54 -31.86
C ASN A 959 25.27 9.96 -31.56
N GLN A 960 25.35 10.87 -32.53
CA GLN A 960 24.94 12.28 -32.38
C GLN A 960 23.45 12.46 -31.99
N ASN A 961 22.60 11.48 -32.29
CA ASN A 961 21.16 11.54 -32.00
C ASN A 961 20.81 11.26 -30.53
N ILE A 962 21.75 10.79 -29.71
CA ILE A 962 21.48 10.49 -28.30
C ILE A 962 21.91 11.66 -27.42
N ASN A 963 21.00 12.11 -26.57
CA ASN A 963 21.30 13.13 -25.58
C ASN A 963 22.08 12.50 -24.39
N VAL A 964 23.38 12.30 -24.58
CA VAL A 964 24.29 11.73 -23.57
C VAL A 964 24.22 12.52 -22.25
N LYS A 965 24.06 13.85 -22.33
CA LYS A 965 23.95 14.68 -21.12
C LYS A 965 22.71 14.30 -20.31
N LYS A 966 21.56 14.13 -20.96
CA LYS A 966 20.32 13.70 -20.31
C LYS A 966 20.50 12.32 -19.65
N TRP A 967 21.02 11.34 -20.40
CA TRP A 967 21.24 9.99 -19.88
C TRP A 967 22.18 9.98 -18.67
N LEU A 968 23.29 10.73 -18.71
CA LEU A 968 24.23 10.80 -17.58
C LEU A 968 23.57 11.33 -16.30
N HIS A 969 22.68 12.31 -16.40
CA HIS A 969 21.97 12.84 -15.24
C HIS A 969 20.85 11.91 -14.74
N GLU A 970 20.30 11.06 -15.59
CA GLU A 970 19.25 10.08 -15.24
C GLU A 970 19.82 8.76 -14.72
N SER A 971 21.05 8.41 -15.13
CA SER A 971 21.70 7.12 -14.90
C SER A 971 22.92 7.17 -13.96
N ILE A 972 23.37 8.36 -13.55
CA ILE A 972 24.46 8.54 -12.55
C ILE A 972 23.99 9.46 -11.42
N GLY A 973 24.00 8.94 -10.19
CA GLY A 973 23.30 9.59 -9.09
C GLY A 973 23.70 9.10 -7.71
N THR A 974 23.15 9.78 -6.70
CA THR A 974 23.16 9.27 -5.34
C THR A 974 22.01 8.28 -5.16
N VAL A 975 21.98 7.56 -4.04
CA VAL A 975 20.90 6.59 -3.76
C VAL A 975 19.49 7.21 -3.86
N HIS A 976 19.33 8.47 -3.44
CA HIS A 976 18.08 9.24 -3.55
C HIS A 976 17.62 9.45 -5.00
N THR A 977 18.53 9.53 -5.97
CA THR A 977 18.21 9.79 -7.38
C THR A 977 17.51 8.60 -8.06
N PHE A 978 17.79 7.37 -7.59
CA PHE A 978 17.33 6.14 -8.25
C PHE A 978 16.13 5.49 -7.60
N GLN A 979 15.54 6.14 -6.63
CA GLN A 979 14.40 5.58 -5.93
C GLN A 979 13.21 5.41 -6.88
N GLY A 980 12.46 4.32 -6.72
CA GLY A 980 11.43 3.90 -7.68
C GLY A 980 11.94 3.41 -9.05
N LYS A 981 13.23 3.62 -9.40
CA LYS A 981 13.83 3.18 -10.67
C LYS A 981 14.49 1.81 -10.53
N GLU A 982 14.86 1.21 -11.65
CA GLU A 982 15.54 -0.09 -11.74
C GLU A 982 16.39 -0.19 -13.02
N ALA A 983 17.47 -0.96 -12.98
CA ALA A 983 18.36 -1.21 -14.12
C ALA A 983 18.77 -2.68 -14.20
N ASP A 984 19.16 -3.14 -15.40
CA ASP A 984 19.69 -4.51 -15.56
C ASP A 984 20.98 -4.68 -14.75
N LYS A 985 21.85 -3.67 -14.75
CA LYS A 985 23.13 -3.67 -14.03
C LYS A 985 23.30 -2.38 -13.20
N VAL A 986 23.93 -2.50 -12.04
CA VAL A 986 24.30 -1.37 -11.16
C VAL A 986 25.78 -1.44 -10.79
N TYR A 987 26.49 -0.33 -10.96
CA TYR A 987 27.79 -0.09 -10.33
C TYR A 987 27.61 0.74 -9.07
N PHE A 988 28.04 0.23 -7.93
CA PHE A 988 28.04 0.93 -6.66
C PHE A 988 29.44 1.44 -6.32
N VAL A 989 29.67 2.75 -6.46
CA VAL A 989 30.99 3.37 -6.30
C VAL A 989 31.14 3.96 -4.91
N THR A 990 32.09 3.41 -4.15
CA THR A 990 32.28 3.73 -2.72
C THR A 990 32.98 5.07 -2.48
N GLY A 991 33.94 5.45 -3.33
CA GLY A 991 34.56 6.78 -3.36
C GLY A 991 35.46 7.14 -2.18
N THR A 992 35.79 6.21 -1.28
CA THR A 992 36.58 6.49 -0.06
C THR A 992 37.96 5.81 -0.09
N ASP A 993 38.92 6.41 0.61
CA ASP A 993 40.24 5.84 0.91
C ASP A 993 40.35 5.40 2.40
N ASP A 994 41.54 4.96 2.81
CA ASP A 994 41.85 4.49 4.16
C ASP A 994 41.76 5.56 5.25
N THR A 995 41.83 6.85 4.89
CA THR A 995 41.68 7.97 5.81
C THR A 995 40.21 8.34 6.11
N GLN A 996 39.26 7.77 5.36
CA GLN A 996 37.85 8.16 5.38
C GLN A 996 36.92 7.05 5.90
N ASN A 997 37.38 6.25 6.86
CA ASN A 997 36.59 5.15 7.42
C ASN A 997 35.28 5.61 8.10
N THR A 998 35.23 6.83 8.66
CA THR A 998 33.97 7.39 9.20
C THR A 998 32.90 7.59 8.11
N ALA A 999 33.32 7.96 6.89
CA ALA A 999 32.39 8.19 5.79
C ALA A 999 31.77 6.88 5.26
N ILE A 1000 32.58 5.81 5.14
CA ILE A 1000 32.06 4.49 4.77
C ILE A 1000 31.22 3.87 5.91
N GLN A 1001 31.57 4.13 7.17
CA GLN A 1001 30.77 3.70 8.32
C GLN A 1001 29.39 4.37 8.31
N TRP A 1002 29.32 5.67 8.03
CA TRP A 1002 28.05 6.38 7.86
C TRP A 1002 27.19 5.76 6.75
N SER A 1003 27.77 5.43 5.58
CA SER A 1003 27.00 4.84 4.47
C SER A 1003 26.46 3.43 4.75
N CYS A 1004 26.93 2.77 5.82
CA CYS A 1004 26.46 1.46 6.26
C CYS A 1004 26.03 1.43 7.74
N GLN A 1005 25.72 2.58 8.33
CA GLN A 1005 25.23 2.64 9.72
C GLN A 1005 23.84 2.00 9.85
N LYS A 1006 22.97 2.26 8.88
CA LYS A 1006 21.66 1.62 8.69
C LYS A 1006 21.66 0.83 7.37
N PRO A 1007 20.81 -0.19 7.20
CA PRO A 1007 20.79 -0.99 5.97
C PRO A 1007 20.26 -0.19 4.76
N ASN A 1008 19.53 0.90 5.00
CA ASN A 1008 18.70 1.64 4.05
C ASN A 1008 19.42 1.98 2.73
N LEU A 1009 20.61 2.59 2.81
CA LEU A 1009 21.35 3.07 1.64
C LEU A 1009 21.81 1.90 0.76
N ILE A 1010 22.39 0.87 1.37
CA ILE A 1010 22.88 -0.33 0.67
C ILE A 1010 21.71 -1.15 0.13
N ASN A 1011 20.64 -1.32 0.92
CA ASN A 1011 19.43 -2.02 0.51
C ASN A 1011 18.83 -1.39 -0.75
N VAL A 1012 18.72 -0.06 -0.79
CA VAL A 1012 18.23 0.63 -2.00
C VAL A 1012 19.16 0.40 -3.18
N ALA A 1013 20.48 0.56 -3.01
CA ALA A 1013 21.45 0.37 -4.09
C ALA A 1013 21.41 -1.05 -4.69
N VAL A 1014 21.40 -2.08 -3.84
CA VAL A 1014 21.34 -3.49 -4.25
C VAL A 1014 20.04 -3.79 -4.99
N THR A 1015 18.90 -3.31 -4.47
CA THR A 1015 17.57 -3.57 -5.05
C THR A 1015 17.25 -2.78 -6.32
N ARG A 1016 18.17 -1.92 -6.78
CA ARG A 1016 18.09 -1.30 -8.11
C ARG A 1016 18.60 -2.22 -9.22
N ALA A 1017 19.45 -3.20 -8.90
CA ALA A 1017 19.99 -4.14 -9.86
C ALA A 1017 19.06 -5.33 -10.08
N LYS A 1018 18.59 -5.53 -11.31
CA LYS A 1018 17.82 -6.72 -11.67
C LYS A 1018 18.69 -7.95 -11.83
N LYS A 1019 19.85 -7.80 -12.50
CA LYS A 1019 20.70 -8.92 -12.94
C LYS A 1019 22.12 -8.84 -12.42
N GLU A 1020 22.75 -7.66 -12.41
CA GLU A 1020 24.17 -7.54 -11.99
C GLU A 1020 24.37 -6.37 -11.02
N PHE A 1021 25.03 -6.63 -9.88
CA PHE A 1021 25.41 -5.62 -8.90
C PHE A 1021 26.92 -5.67 -8.63
N ILE A 1022 27.62 -4.59 -8.94
CA ILE A 1022 29.08 -4.54 -8.94
C ILE A 1022 29.54 -3.44 -7.98
N VAL A 1023 30.33 -3.79 -6.96
CA VAL A 1023 30.92 -2.80 -6.05
C VAL A 1023 32.29 -2.38 -6.55
N VAL A 1024 32.53 -1.06 -6.64
CA VAL A 1024 33.81 -0.48 -7.04
C VAL A 1024 34.45 0.21 -5.82
N GLY A 1025 35.57 -0.33 -5.35
CA GLY A 1025 36.24 0.16 -4.14
C GLY A 1025 37.34 -0.75 -3.61
N ASP A 1026 37.99 -0.35 -2.51
CA ASP A 1026 38.98 -1.17 -1.81
C ASP A 1026 38.29 -2.33 -1.09
N LYS A 1027 38.26 -3.50 -1.74
CA LYS A 1027 37.51 -4.66 -1.27
C LYS A 1027 37.95 -5.08 0.12
N LYS A 1028 39.26 -5.21 0.35
CA LYS A 1028 39.81 -5.73 1.61
C LYS A 1028 39.47 -4.84 2.80
N ARG A 1029 39.39 -3.52 2.58
CA ARG A 1029 39.01 -2.55 3.61
C ARG A 1029 37.50 -2.51 3.83
N ILE A 1030 36.72 -2.45 2.75
CA ILE A 1030 35.29 -2.17 2.82
C ILE A 1030 34.48 -3.42 3.19
N SER A 1031 34.90 -4.62 2.81
CA SER A 1031 34.18 -5.86 3.14
C SER A 1031 34.14 -6.19 4.64
N GLN A 1032 34.93 -5.49 5.47
CA GLN A 1032 34.94 -5.65 6.93
C GLN A 1032 33.72 -5.01 7.61
N PHE A 1033 33.04 -4.07 6.95
CA PHE A 1033 31.87 -3.39 7.50
C PHE A 1033 30.60 -4.25 7.36
N ARG A 1034 29.75 -4.29 8.40
CA ARG A 1034 28.61 -5.22 8.57
C ARG A 1034 27.81 -5.53 7.29
N TYR A 1035 27.29 -4.51 6.61
CA TYR A 1035 26.44 -4.71 5.43
C TYR A 1035 27.22 -4.96 4.14
N TYR A 1036 28.45 -4.48 4.04
CA TYR A 1036 29.35 -4.82 2.92
C TYR A 1036 29.86 -6.26 3.03
N GLN A 1037 30.06 -6.76 4.26
CA GLN A 1037 30.38 -8.16 4.52
C GLN A 1037 29.27 -9.09 4.03
N ALA A 1038 28.00 -8.67 4.15
CA ALA A 1038 26.87 -9.42 3.61
C ALA A 1038 26.93 -9.50 2.08
N ILE A 1039 27.36 -8.44 1.39
CA ILE A 1039 27.57 -8.46 -0.07
C ILE A 1039 28.74 -9.37 -0.43
N ASP A 1040 29.87 -9.26 0.28
CA ASP A 1040 31.10 -10.01 0.02
C ASP A 1040 30.91 -11.53 0.14
N LYS A 1041 30.07 -11.97 1.08
CA LYS A 1041 29.73 -13.39 1.27
C LYS A 1041 28.91 -14.00 0.13
N GLU A 1042 28.22 -13.18 -0.65
CA GLU A 1042 27.28 -13.62 -1.70
C GLU A 1042 27.87 -13.42 -3.12
N ILE A 1043 29.18 -13.15 -3.24
CA ILE A 1043 29.88 -13.07 -4.53
C ILE A 1043 29.84 -14.44 -5.20
N ASN A 1044 29.49 -14.45 -6.49
CA ASN A 1044 29.33 -15.67 -7.28
C ASN A 1044 30.06 -15.65 -8.64
N ILE A 1045 31.08 -14.80 -8.76
CA ILE A 1045 31.93 -14.63 -9.96
C ILE A 1045 33.41 -14.71 -9.58
#